data_AF-A0A7R9U1P9-F1
#
_entry.id   AF-A0A7R9U1P9-F1
#
_cell.length_a   1.000
_cell.length_b   1.000
_cell.length_c   1.000
_cell.angle_alpha   90.00
_cell.angle_beta   90.00
_cell.angle_gamma   90.00
#
_symmetry.space_group_name_H-M   'P 1'
#
loop_
_entity.id
_entity.type
_entity.pdbx_description
1 polymer ?
#
loop_
_entity_poly.entity_id
_entity_poly.type
_entity_poly.pdbx_seq_one_letter_code
_entity_poly.pdbx_strand_id
1 'polypeptide(L)'
;PLRLLDVSENRLEGSGFALAMMVQKCPRLEELNVAWLSLQGAGAGQLAETVERHRALRVFAAAWNQFGDLRTAKILVLALHTSKSLEKIDLAFNGMGEQAAVLLANAFRFSSTTRELRLDGNAIGYRGARALLSVRLERFGSASITMKQCEFGAESSGGLVVFDPYQPDGAYSLRLDERFDRIMAAQLQDISRSYGGRCWARAKLSQHTFDLPWDPDSDWRMPERGLLELEFVAYELRRLQPLDASSFANALTIVKDVDRPSEAASLIKALSEVYALDRQQTSGLLRALDPGSERIRAAANLYTIVDDEEGVLHLLDELSVMERRRVEKLLGSYLLFNPRNPTGHYTLNCSLEYDRLVLERLFRDCRWTRGGHVALASSHGRRAFSNATLDARALQISPEGAVPTAGILDFDFVSPHRPTPGTEPVREQELEEFLRRFVLPRQEAMALKSSFQDVLGVVNEDFWEYLEESELLRRLEGRGIRLSLEEVRKKLMNLHDVNLDDAADGFVRRRLLERLVLQLSRECQAREIDLLRASSTVYLSVEQLAKLLRASREGTDRTELVVLFYRRVVDETNLDKLAKELDAPELAAAKRRLGQAAFFNPVHPDGSYTLDLSVPEERGLACLLLTLDMRSKKGASCLHAIRLNAADIELPSNWPQELPAAGVLALSYETNGARASEALCHELDRKYLGWRRADVDANTDADADAEATCESAKEGASGAQPFGSKALRSALARLEVAEGEAFKEKPALDARGGSGGGQADAERGDRAG
;
A
#
# COMPACT_ATOMS: atom_id res chain seq x y z
N PRO A 1 -57.74 -8.37 -15.55
CA PRO A 1 -56.90 -7.32 -14.94
C PRO A 1 -55.57 -7.28 -15.70
N LEU A 2 -55.08 -6.09 -16.03
CA LEU A 2 -53.84 -5.91 -16.78
C LEU A 2 -52.64 -6.47 -15.97
N ARG A 3 -51.86 -7.37 -16.59
CA ARG A 3 -50.67 -8.00 -15.98
C ARG A 3 -49.38 -7.62 -16.70
N LEU A 4 -49.45 -7.41 -18.01
CA LEU A 4 -48.34 -6.94 -18.82
C LEU A 4 -48.78 -5.66 -19.51
N LEU A 5 -47.91 -4.66 -19.48
CA LEU A 5 -48.06 -3.41 -20.20
C LEU A 5 -46.76 -3.14 -20.95
N ASP A 6 -46.83 -3.24 -22.27
CA ASP A 6 -45.75 -2.83 -23.15
C ASP A 6 -46.20 -1.61 -23.95
N VAL A 7 -45.51 -0.51 -23.72
CA VAL A 7 -45.67 0.75 -24.46
C VAL A 7 -44.35 1.19 -25.07
N SER A 8 -43.36 0.31 -25.15
CA SER A 8 -42.04 0.63 -25.70
C SER A 8 -42.08 1.10 -27.15
N GLU A 9 -41.05 1.83 -27.58
CA GLU A 9 -40.88 2.32 -28.96
C GLU A 9 -42.02 3.23 -29.46
N ASN A 10 -42.75 3.86 -28.53
CA ASN A 10 -43.77 4.85 -28.86
C ASN A 10 -43.27 6.28 -28.67
N ARG A 11 -43.90 7.23 -29.36
CA ARG A 11 -43.59 8.66 -29.22
C ARG A 11 -44.33 9.28 -28.02
N LEU A 12 -44.03 8.78 -26.83
CA LEU A 12 -44.67 9.21 -25.57
C LEU A 12 -43.75 10.12 -24.73
N GLU A 13 -43.05 11.05 -25.39
CA GLU A 13 -42.17 11.99 -24.70
C GLU A 13 -42.96 12.82 -23.67
N GLY A 14 -42.40 13.00 -22.47
CA GLY A 14 -43.07 13.73 -21.39
C GLY A 14 -44.28 13.02 -20.75
N SER A 15 -44.61 11.80 -21.17
CA SER A 15 -45.75 11.04 -20.63
C SER A 15 -45.52 10.40 -19.25
N GLY A 16 -44.32 10.55 -18.67
CA GLY A 16 -43.92 9.84 -17.44
C GLY A 16 -44.93 9.96 -16.29
N PHE A 17 -45.53 11.14 -16.09
CA PHE A 17 -46.58 11.33 -15.08
C PHE A 17 -47.86 10.55 -15.39
N ALA A 18 -48.31 10.56 -16.66
CA ALA A 18 -49.50 9.82 -17.07
C ALA A 18 -49.29 8.31 -16.96
N LEU A 19 -48.10 7.82 -17.35
CA LEU A 19 -47.70 6.42 -17.16
C LEU A 19 -47.67 6.05 -15.68
N ALA A 20 -47.10 6.90 -14.82
CA ALA A 20 -47.07 6.69 -13.38
C ALA A 20 -48.49 6.57 -12.78
N MET A 21 -49.41 7.46 -13.19
CA MET A 21 -50.80 7.43 -12.76
C MET A 21 -51.53 6.16 -13.24
N MET A 22 -51.28 5.72 -14.48
CA MET A 22 -51.87 4.50 -15.02
C MET A 22 -51.36 3.27 -14.28
N VAL A 23 -50.04 3.14 -14.07
CA VAL A 23 -49.43 2.02 -13.34
C VAL A 23 -50.00 1.94 -11.94
N GLN A 24 -50.20 3.07 -11.26
CA GLN A 24 -50.83 3.12 -9.94
C GLN A 24 -52.28 2.56 -9.93
N LYS A 25 -53.02 2.71 -11.03
CA LYS A 25 -54.38 2.16 -11.19
C LYS A 25 -54.40 0.69 -11.59
N CYS A 26 -53.25 0.09 -11.89
CA CYS A 26 -53.11 -1.30 -12.27
C CYS A 26 -52.37 -2.12 -11.20
N PRO A 27 -52.95 -2.36 -10.00
CA PRO A 27 -52.25 -2.96 -8.85
C PRO A 27 -51.81 -4.42 -9.04
N ARG A 28 -52.23 -5.07 -10.13
CA ARG A 28 -51.85 -6.45 -10.51
C ARG A 28 -50.89 -6.48 -11.70
N LEU A 29 -50.32 -5.34 -12.09
CA LEU A 29 -49.32 -5.28 -13.14
C LEU A 29 -48.04 -5.98 -12.68
N GLU A 30 -47.64 -6.99 -13.42
CA GLU A 30 -46.45 -7.81 -13.19
C GLU A 30 -45.29 -7.38 -14.08
N GLU A 31 -45.56 -6.88 -15.29
CA GLU A 31 -44.53 -6.49 -16.24
C GLU A 31 -44.84 -5.12 -16.86
N LEU A 32 -43.87 -4.22 -16.81
CA LEU A 32 -43.92 -2.89 -17.40
C LEU A 32 -42.72 -2.69 -18.33
N ASN A 33 -43.00 -2.52 -19.62
CA ASN A 33 -42.00 -2.13 -20.62
C ASN A 33 -42.29 -0.72 -21.12
N VAL A 34 -41.37 0.20 -20.81
CA VAL A 34 -41.38 1.63 -21.16
C VAL A 34 -40.08 2.00 -21.89
N ALA A 35 -39.44 1.03 -22.54
CA ALA A 35 -38.21 1.28 -23.27
C ALA A 35 -38.42 2.26 -24.43
N TRP A 36 -37.39 3.07 -24.71
CA TRP A 36 -37.36 3.95 -25.88
C TRP A 36 -38.50 5.00 -25.93
N LEU A 37 -38.80 5.62 -24.79
CA LEU A 37 -39.85 6.64 -24.66
C LEU A 37 -39.31 8.06 -24.40
N SER A 38 -37.98 8.22 -24.38
CA SER A 38 -37.30 9.47 -24.00
C SER A 38 -37.80 10.06 -22.67
N LEU A 39 -38.11 9.19 -21.70
CA LEU A 39 -38.52 9.63 -20.35
C LEU A 39 -37.33 10.26 -19.63
N GLN A 40 -37.54 11.42 -19.03
CA GLN A 40 -36.47 12.19 -18.37
C GLN A 40 -37.02 13.04 -17.21
N GLY A 41 -36.11 13.46 -16.31
CA GLY A 41 -36.39 14.42 -15.24
C GLY A 41 -37.54 13.99 -14.32
N ALA A 42 -38.44 14.94 -14.00
CA ALA A 42 -39.53 14.71 -13.06
C ALA A 42 -40.49 13.58 -13.49
N GLY A 43 -40.69 13.38 -14.80
CA GLY A 43 -41.53 12.29 -15.31
C GLY A 43 -40.94 10.91 -15.06
N ALA A 44 -39.63 10.76 -15.24
CA ALA A 44 -38.90 9.52 -14.92
C ALA A 44 -38.89 9.27 -13.40
N GLY A 45 -38.61 10.31 -12.61
CA GLY A 45 -38.63 10.24 -11.14
C GLY A 45 -40.00 9.83 -10.57
N GLN A 46 -41.09 10.37 -11.12
CA GLN A 46 -42.45 10.01 -10.69
C GLN A 46 -42.80 8.55 -11.03
N LEU A 47 -42.38 8.08 -12.21
CA LEU A 47 -42.58 6.68 -12.59
C LEU A 47 -41.75 5.74 -11.69
N ALA A 48 -40.50 6.09 -11.38
CA ALA A 48 -39.68 5.34 -10.43
C ALA A 48 -40.31 5.29 -9.02
N GLU A 49 -40.91 6.38 -8.56
CA GLU A 49 -41.63 6.40 -7.27
C GLU A 49 -42.86 5.49 -7.29
N THR A 50 -43.58 5.44 -8.41
CA THR A 50 -44.69 4.48 -8.56
C THR A 50 -44.17 3.05 -8.54
N VAL A 51 -43.04 2.76 -9.19
CA VAL A 51 -42.39 1.43 -9.19
C VAL A 51 -41.97 1.03 -7.77
N GLU A 52 -41.38 1.93 -6.99
CA GLU A 52 -41.00 1.71 -5.59
C GLU A 52 -42.18 1.25 -4.72
N ARG A 53 -43.37 1.82 -4.96
CA ARG A 53 -44.58 1.49 -4.20
C ARG A 53 -45.36 0.31 -4.77
N HIS A 54 -45.00 -0.17 -5.96
CA HIS A 54 -45.76 -1.20 -6.66
C HIS A 54 -45.46 -2.60 -6.09
N ARG A 55 -46.49 -3.27 -5.55
CA ARG A 55 -46.32 -4.54 -4.81
C ARG A 55 -46.33 -5.80 -5.66
N ALA A 56 -46.74 -5.71 -6.92
CA ALA A 56 -46.88 -6.85 -7.82
C ALA A 56 -45.90 -6.82 -9.00
N LEU A 57 -45.14 -5.73 -9.19
CA LEU A 57 -44.30 -5.57 -10.37
C LEU A 57 -43.07 -6.48 -10.24
N ARG A 58 -42.85 -7.33 -11.25
CA ARG A 58 -41.76 -8.30 -11.36
C ARG A 58 -40.71 -7.86 -12.36
N VAL A 59 -41.14 -7.25 -13.47
CA VAL A 59 -40.23 -6.77 -14.52
C VAL A 59 -40.46 -5.29 -14.76
N PHE A 60 -39.39 -4.50 -14.65
CA PHE A 60 -39.37 -3.11 -15.07
C PHE A 60 -38.30 -2.92 -16.16
N ALA A 61 -38.76 -2.82 -17.42
CA ALA A 61 -37.89 -2.57 -18.57
C ALA A 61 -37.98 -1.11 -18.98
N ALA A 62 -36.89 -0.36 -18.78
CA ALA A 62 -36.84 1.08 -19.00
C ALA A 62 -35.63 1.51 -19.84
N ALA A 63 -35.08 0.60 -20.65
CA ALA A 63 -33.94 0.87 -21.51
C ALA A 63 -34.16 2.07 -22.44
N TRP A 64 -33.10 2.77 -22.85
CA TRP A 64 -33.16 3.91 -23.78
C TRP A 64 -34.06 5.07 -23.29
N ASN A 65 -33.82 5.51 -22.06
CA ASN A 65 -34.46 6.68 -21.45
C ASN A 65 -33.40 7.54 -20.73
N GLN A 66 -33.78 8.40 -19.78
CA GLN A 66 -32.85 9.21 -18.98
C GLN A 66 -33.21 9.13 -17.49
N PHE A 67 -33.15 7.91 -16.92
CA PHE A 67 -33.32 7.68 -15.48
C PHE A 67 -32.04 7.93 -14.65
N GLY A 68 -30.94 8.34 -15.29
CA GLY A 68 -29.62 8.49 -14.68
C GLY A 68 -29.43 9.66 -13.74
N ASP A 69 -30.41 10.56 -13.59
CA ASP A 69 -30.31 11.64 -12.61
C ASP A 69 -30.27 11.08 -11.17
N LEU A 70 -29.46 11.70 -10.30
CA LEU A 70 -29.19 11.18 -8.97
C LEU A 70 -30.46 11.01 -8.11
N ARG A 71 -31.47 11.89 -8.28
CA ARG A 71 -32.73 11.78 -7.53
C ARG A 71 -33.47 10.52 -7.95
N THR A 72 -33.64 10.31 -9.25
CA THR A 72 -34.30 9.13 -9.80
C THR A 72 -33.55 7.85 -9.44
N ALA A 73 -32.22 7.85 -9.54
CA ALA A 73 -31.39 6.72 -9.11
C ALA A 73 -31.60 6.36 -7.62
N LYS A 74 -31.64 7.35 -6.72
CA LYS A 74 -31.95 7.11 -5.29
C LYS A 74 -33.32 6.46 -5.08
N ILE A 75 -34.32 6.82 -5.88
CA ILE A 75 -35.67 6.22 -5.82
C ILE A 75 -35.62 4.76 -6.31
N LEU A 76 -34.88 4.47 -7.38
CA LEU A 76 -34.71 3.11 -7.89
C LEU A 76 -33.97 2.21 -6.88
N VAL A 77 -33.00 2.75 -6.15
CA VAL A 77 -32.33 2.07 -5.02
C VAL A 77 -33.35 1.70 -3.94
N LEU A 78 -34.23 2.64 -3.56
CA LEU A 78 -35.31 2.34 -2.61
C LEU A 78 -36.23 1.25 -3.14
N ALA A 79 -36.59 1.28 -4.43
CA ALA A 79 -37.42 0.25 -5.05
C ALA A 79 -36.77 -1.15 -4.96
N LEU A 80 -35.46 -1.27 -5.20
CA LEU A 80 -34.74 -2.54 -5.06
C LEU A 80 -34.68 -3.04 -3.60
N HIS A 81 -34.65 -2.11 -2.64
CA HIS A 81 -34.54 -2.42 -1.22
C HIS A 81 -35.90 -2.78 -0.58
N THR A 82 -36.99 -2.14 -1.01
CA THR A 82 -38.32 -2.31 -0.42
C THR A 82 -39.21 -3.30 -1.18
N SER A 83 -38.96 -3.50 -2.48
CA SER A 83 -39.78 -4.41 -3.29
C SER A 83 -39.60 -5.86 -2.86
N LYS A 84 -40.72 -6.58 -2.83
CA LYS A 84 -40.80 -8.02 -2.56
C LYS A 84 -41.21 -8.83 -3.79
N SER A 85 -41.33 -8.18 -4.94
CA SER A 85 -41.77 -8.80 -6.19
C SER A 85 -40.83 -8.53 -7.36
N LEU A 86 -40.04 -7.45 -7.32
CA LEU A 86 -39.21 -7.04 -8.45
C LEU A 86 -38.06 -8.03 -8.66
N GLU A 87 -38.11 -8.73 -9.79
CA GLU A 87 -37.17 -9.78 -10.20
C GLU A 87 -36.16 -9.26 -11.24
N LYS A 88 -36.59 -8.35 -12.12
CA LYS A 88 -35.77 -7.83 -13.22
C LYS A 88 -35.90 -6.32 -13.36
N ILE A 89 -34.78 -5.66 -13.51
CA ILE A 89 -34.71 -4.23 -13.83
C ILE A 89 -33.73 -4.00 -14.98
N ASP A 90 -34.22 -3.36 -16.05
CA ASP A 90 -33.42 -2.98 -17.21
C ASP A 90 -33.32 -1.46 -17.31
N LEU A 91 -32.10 -0.96 -17.10
CA LEU A 91 -31.71 0.45 -17.13
C LEU A 91 -30.60 0.67 -18.16
N ALA A 92 -30.50 -0.17 -19.20
CA ALA A 92 -29.54 0.02 -20.28
C ALA A 92 -29.76 1.38 -20.97
N PHE A 93 -28.70 2.06 -21.38
CA PHE A 93 -28.75 3.36 -22.07
C PHE A 93 -29.65 4.38 -21.37
N ASN A 94 -29.42 4.61 -20.07
CA ASN A 94 -30.20 5.55 -19.26
C ASN A 94 -29.40 6.76 -18.75
N GLY A 95 -28.14 6.89 -19.16
CA GLY A 95 -27.23 7.91 -18.64
C GLY A 95 -26.87 7.69 -17.17
N MET A 96 -26.83 6.43 -16.71
CA MET A 96 -26.48 6.09 -15.32
C MET A 96 -25.02 6.43 -15.06
N GLY A 97 -24.78 7.50 -14.29
CA GLY A 97 -23.44 7.91 -13.89
C GLY A 97 -22.83 7.04 -12.79
N GLU A 98 -21.56 7.31 -12.46
CA GLU A 98 -20.81 6.55 -11.46
C GLU A 98 -21.53 6.40 -10.11
N GLN A 99 -22.07 7.51 -9.61
CA GLN A 99 -22.74 7.53 -8.31
C GLN A 99 -23.99 6.64 -8.32
N ALA A 100 -24.77 6.67 -9.41
CA ALA A 100 -25.97 5.84 -9.55
C ALA A 100 -25.60 4.35 -9.60
N ALA A 101 -24.54 4.00 -10.34
CA ALA A 101 -24.07 2.63 -10.48
C ALA A 101 -23.62 2.02 -9.14
N VAL A 102 -22.84 2.74 -8.33
CA VAL A 102 -22.41 2.30 -6.99
C VAL A 102 -23.62 2.02 -6.10
N LEU A 103 -24.59 2.94 -6.07
CA LEU A 103 -25.78 2.79 -5.23
C LEU A 103 -26.69 1.64 -5.68
N LEU A 104 -26.89 1.48 -6.99
CA LEU A 104 -27.67 0.39 -7.56
C LEU A 104 -27.01 -0.97 -7.29
N ALA A 105 -25.68 -1.08 -7.43
CA ALA A 105 -24.94 -2.29 -7.11
C ALA A 105 -25.16 -2.69 -5.64
N ASN A 106 -25.00 -1.73 -4.73
CA ASN A 106 -25.19 -1.94 -3.30
C ASN A 106 -26.65 -2.32 -2.95
N ALA A 107 -27.64 -1.68 -3.56
CA ALA A 107 -29.05 -2.05 -3.37
C ALA A 107 -29.34 -3.47 -3.89
N PHE A 108 -28.80 -3.82 -5.06
CA PHE A 108 -28.96 -5.14 -5.67
C PHE A 108 -28.29 -6.24 -4.84
N ARG A 109 -27.18 -5.95 -4.16
CA ARG A 109 -26.51 -6.88 -3.24
C ARG A 109 -27.44 -7.43 -2.16
N PHE A 110 -28.22 -6.54 -1.55
CA PHE A 110 -29.12 -6.88 -0.44
C PHE A 110 -30.55 -7.21 -0.88
N SER A 111 -30.86 -7.04 -2.16
CA SER A 111 -32.17 -7.42 -2.69
C SER A 111 -32.35 -8.94 -2.66
N SER A 112 -33.40 -9.40 -1.97
CA SER A 112 -33.73 -10.82 -1.87
C SER A 112 -34.50 -11.34 -3.10
N THR A 113 -35.09 -10.46 -3.92
CA THR A 113 -35.97 -10.84 -5.03
C THR A 113 -35.38 -10.54 -6.40
N THR A 114 -34.62 -9.46 -6.54
CA THR A 114 -34.07 -9.06 -7.84
C THR A 114 -32.93 -10.00 -8.23
N ARG A 115 -33.05 -10.56 -9.44
CA ARG A 115 -32.12 -11.53 -10.05
C ARG A 115 -31.44 -10.99 -11.29
N GLU A 116 -31.96 -9.95 -11.93
CA GLU A 116 -31.38 -9.38 -13.14
C GLU A 116 -31.32 -7.85 -13.05
N LEU A 117 -30.11 -7.29 -13.17
CA LEU A 117 -29.86 -5.85 -13.28
C LEU A 117 -29.06 -5.59 -14.56
N ARG A 118 -29.63 -4.83 -15.49
CA ARG A 118 -28.96 -4.47 -16.74
C ARG A 118 -28.60 -2.99 -16.74
N LEU A 119 -27.31 -2.70 -16.93
CA LEU A 119 -26.77 -1.34 -16.97
C LEU A 119 -25.97 -1.08 -18.24
N ASP A 120 -26.16 -1.89 -19.28
CA ASP A 120 -25.42 -1.79 -20.55
C ASP A 120 -25.48 -0.37 -21.16
N GLY A 121 -24.39 0.08 -21.79
CA GLY A 121 -24.36 1.36 -22.52
C GLY A 121 -24.39 2.62 -21.64
N ASN A 122 -23.99 2.53 -20.37
CA ASN A 122 -23.97 3.66 -19.43
C ASN A 122 -22.54 4.08 -19.03
N ALA A 123 -22.37 5.35 -18.60
CA ALA A 123 -21.13 5.88 -18.06
C ALA A 123 -21.00 5.62 -16.55
N ILE A 124 -20.89 4.34 -16.19
CA ILE A 124 -20.96 3.85 -14.81
C ILE A 124 -19.70 4.14 -13.98
N GLY A 125 -18.64 4.69 -14.56
CA GLY A 125 -17.45 5.05 -13.80
C GLY A 125 -16.64 3.86 -13.30
N TYR A 126 -15.42 4.13 -12.81
CA TYR A 126 -14.51 3.13 -12.28
C TYR A 126 -15.06 2.53 -10.98
N ARG A 127 -15.57 3.38 -10.08
CA ARG A 127 -16.12 2.92 -8.79
C ARG A 127 -17.38 2.11 -8.99
N GLY A 128 -18.23 2.51 -9.94
CA GLY A 128 -19.44 1.76 -10.27
C GLY A 128 -19.11 0.40 -10.87
N ALA A 129 -18.14 0.32 -11.79
CA ALA A 129 -17.67 -0.95 -12.36
C ALA A 129 -17.14 -1.90 -11.27
N ARG A 130 -16.32 -1.39 -10.33
CA ARG A 130 -15.81 -2.16 -9.19
C ARG A 130 -16.93 -2.69 -8.30
N ALA A 131 -17.90 -1.84 -7.93
CA ALA A 131 -19.03 -2.23 -7.10
C ALA A 131 -19.89 -3.30 -7.79
N LEU A 132 -20.22 -3.14 -9.08
CA LEU A 132 -21.01 -4.10 -9.85
C LEU A 132 -20.28 -5.43 -10.03
N LEU A 133 -18.96 -5.39 -10.28
CA LEU A 133 -18.13 -6.58 -10.39
C LEU A 133 -18.13 -7.39 -9.08
N SER A 134 -17.93 -6.73 -7.93
CA SER A 134 -17.95 -7.39 -6.62
C SER A 134 -19.30 -8.08 -6.39
N VAL A 135 -20.41 -7.37 -6.60
CA VAL A 135 -21.75 -7.93 -6.38
C VAL A 135 -22.05 -9.08 -7.36
N ARG A 136 -21.59 -8.97 -8.61
CA ARG A 136 -21.75 -10.05 -9.60
C ARG A 136 -21.01 -11.32 -9.21
N LEU A 137 -19.85 -11.20 -8.57
CA LEU A 137 -19.08 -12.35 -8.06
C LEU A 137 -19.70 -12.90 -6.78
N GLU A 138 -20.10 -12.05 -5.83
CA GLU A 138 -20.78 -12.45 -4.59
C GLU A 138 -22.10 -13.19 -4.83
N ARG A 139 -22.86 -12.81 -5.88
CA ARG A 139 -24.16 -13.42 -6.22
C ARG A 139 -24.10 -14.38 -7.41
N PHE A 140 -22.90 -14.87 -7.77
CA PHE A 140 -22.71 -15.73 -8.94
C PHE A 140 -23.66 -16.95 -8.92
N GLY A 141 -24.26 -17.27 -10.07
CA GLY A 141 -25.25 -18.35 -10.22
C GLY A 141 -26.66 -18.04 -9.71
N SER A 142 -26.84 -17.07 -8.79
CA SER A 142 -28.15 -16.68 -8.27
C SER A 142 -28.73 -15.41 -8.92
N ALA A 143 -27.87 -14.55 -9.43
CA ALA A 143 -28.23 -13.28 -10.04
C ALA A 143 -27.28 -12.92 -11.21
N SER A 144 -27.74 -12.06 -12.10
CA SER A 144 -27.04 -11.61 -13.30
C SER A 144 -26.96 -10.08 -13.33
N ILE A 145 -25.76 -9.56 -13.62
CA ILE A 145 -25.49 -8.14 -13.83
C ILE A 145 -24.80 -7.98 -15.19
N THR A 146 -25.35 -7.14 -16.06
CA THR A 146 -24.74 -6.81 -17.36
C THR A 146 -24.26 -5.36 -17.39
N MET A 147 -23.06 -5.17 -17.95
CA MET A 147 -22.37 -3.88 -18.08
C MET A 147 -21.65 -3.78 -19.44
N LYS A 148 -22.25 -4.34 -20.49
CA LYS A 148 -21.72 -4.30 -21.86
C LYS A 148 -21.73 -2.87 -22.37
N GLN A 149 -20.74 -2.49 -23.16
CA GLN A 149 -20.63 -1.14 -23.74
C GLN A 149 -20.66 0.00 -22.71
N CYS A 150 -20.33 -0.29 -21.44
CA CYS A 150 -20.24 0.74 -20.41
C CYS A 150 -18.91 1.48 -20.48
N GLU A 151 -18.91 2.72 -19.99
CA GLU A 151 -17.73 3.55 -19.80
C GLU A 151 -17.36 3.60 -18.31
N PHE A 152 -16.16 3.14 -17.97
CA PHE A 152 -15.65 3.23 -16.59
C PHE A 152 -14.81 4.49 -16.40
N GLY A 153 -14.07 4.92 -17.44
CA GLY A 153 -13.23 6.11 -17.34
C GLY A 153 -12.09 5.96 -16.33
N ALA A 154 -11.36 7.06 -16.08
CA ALA A 154 -10.29 7.08 -15.09
C ALA A 154 -10.83 7.31 -13.68
N GLU A 155 -10.13 6.78 -12.67
CA GLU A 155 -10.47 7.01 -11.26
C GLU A 155 -10.40 8.51 -10.93
N SER A 156 -11.56 9.14 -10.69
CA SER A 156 -11.61 10.54 -10.31
C SER A 156 -11.20 10.70 -8.84
N SER A 157 -10.00 11.26 -8.62
CA SER A 157 -9.40 11.53 -7.31
C SER A 157 -10.01 12.73 -6.56
N GLY A 158 -11.00 13.43 -7.14
CA GLY A 158 -11.56 14.68 -6.59
C GLY A 158 -13.09 14.80 -6.64
N GLY A 159 -13.83 13.71 -6.83
CA GLY A 159 -15.29 13.74 -6.80
C GLY A 159 -15.88 13.80 -5.38
N LEU A 160 -17.13 14.28 -5.25
CA LEU A 160 -17.93 14.14 -4.01
C LEU A 160 -17.76 12.73 -3.45
N VAL A 161 -17.53 12.60 -2.14
CA VAL A 161 -17.51 11.30 -1.45
C VAL A 161 -18.90 10.66 -1.60
N VAL A 162 -19.02 9.77 -2.57
CA VAL A 162 -20.16 8.86 -2.69
C VAL A 162 -19.89 7.72 -1.73
N PHE A 163 -20.89 7.32 -0.97
CA PHE A 163 -20.80 6.10 -0.19
C PHE A 163 -20.47 4.93 -1.11
N ASP A 164 -19.32 4.34 -0.87
CA ASP A 164 -18.93 3.07 -1.42
C ASP A 164 -18.79 2.09 -0.25
N PRO A 165 -19.65 1.05 -0.13
CA PRO A 165 -19.48 0.06 0.94
C PRO A 165 -18.15 -0.69 0.82
N TYR A 166 -17.50 -0.62 -0.34
CA TYR A 166 -16.19 -1.19 -0.59
C TYR A 166 -15.02 -0.26 -0.23
N GLN A 167 -15.26 1.04 -0.14
CA GLN A 167 -14.28 2.03 0.35
C GLN A 167 -15.06 3.08 1.15
N PRO A 168 -15.52 2.71 2.36
CA PRO A 168 -16.41 3.57 3.13
C PRO A 168 -15.68 4.75 3.76
N ASP A 169 -14.35 4.83 3.66
CA ASP A 169 -13.55 5.92 4.19
C ASP A 169 -13.94 7.29 3.60
N GLY A 170 -14.07 8.30 4.47
CA GLY A 170 -14.32 9.67 4.04
C GLY A 170 -15.30 10.43 4.93
N ALA A 171 -15.54 11.69 4.58
CA ALA A 171 -16.47 12.55 5.28
C ALA A 171 -17.89 12.43 4.71
N TYR A 172 -18.88 12.24 5.59
CA TYR A 172 -20.28 12.09 5.25
C TYR A 172 -21.12 13.19 5.90
N SER A 173 -22.11 13.67 5.15
CA SER A 173 -23.16 14.56 5.63
C SER A 173 -24.50 13.98 5.20
N LEU A 174 -25.22 13.37 6.14
CA LEU A 174 -26.42 12.57 5.91
C LEU A 174 -27.62 13.22 6.58
N ARG A 175 -28.66 13.56 5.80
CA ARG A 175 -29.91 14.10 6.34
C ARG A 175 -30.83 12.94 6.70
N LEU A 176 -30.86 12.58 7.98
CA LEU A 176 -31.64 11.44 8.46
C LEU A 176 -33.14 11.60 8.23
N ASP A 177 -33.66 12.79 7.89
CA ASP A 177 -35.05 12.96 7.43
C ASP A 177 -35.34 12.26 6.09
N GLU A 178 -34.32 12.09 5.25
CA GLU A 178 -34.40 11.40 3.95
C GLU A 178 -34.26 9.88 4.12
N ARG A 179 -35.18 9.09 3.55
CA ARG A 179 -35.16 7.62 3.62
C ARG A 179 -33.84 7.01 3.15
N PHE A 180 -33.33 7.54 2.05
CA PHE A 180 -32.09 7.06 1.44
C PHE A 180 -30.90 7.29 2.38
N ASP A 181 -30.71 8.51 2.90
CA ASP A 181 -29.59 8.86 3.79
C ASP A 181 -29.62 8.03 5.09
N ARG A 182 -30.80 7.64 5.59
CA ARG A 182 -30.93 6.71 6.73
C ARG A 182 -30.41 5.31 6.42
N ILE A 183 -30.68 4.78 5.23
CA ILE A 183 -30.14 3.48 4.81
C ILE A 183 -28.61 3.55 4.76
N MET A 184 -28.05 4.66 4.24
CA MET A 184 -26.60 4.87 4.22
C MET A 184 -26.01 4.88 5.64
N ALA A 185 -26.63 5.63 6.55
CA ALA A 185 -26.18 5.71 7.94
C ALA A 185 -26.24 4.34 8.63
N ALA A 186 -27.30 3.56 8.39
CA ALA A 186 -27.44 2.20 8.91
C ALA A 186 -26.36 1.26 8.34
N GLN A 187 -26.07 1.34 7.04
CA GLN A 187 -25.00 0.53 6.44
C GLN A 187 -23.61 0.88 6.98
N LEU A 188 -23.30 2.17 7.14
CA LEU A 188 -22.06 2.59 7.79
C LEU A 188 -21.98 2.04 9.23
N GLN A 189 -23.11 1.97 9.94
CA GLN A 189 -23.19 1.37 11.28
C GLN A 189 -22.93 -0.13 11.26
N ASP A 190 -23.52 -0.85 10.32
CA ASP A 190 -23.31 -2.29 10.19
C ASP A 190 -21.86 -2.62 9.78
N ILE A 191 -21.29 -1.85 8.85
CA ILE A 191 -19.87 -1.93 8.48
C ILE A 191 -19.01 -1.65 9.72
N SER A 192 -19.30 -0.57 10.46
CA SER A 192 -18.54 -0.26 11.67
C SER A 192 -18.64 -1.37 12.70
N ARG A 193 -19.80 -2.00 12.90
CA ARG A 193 -19.97 -3.14 13.83
C ARG A 193 -19.13 -4.34 13.41
N SER A 194 -19.04 -4.62 12.11
CA SER A 194 -18.18 -5.69 11.60
C SER A 194 -16.69 -5.47 11.89
N TYR A 195 -16.30 -4.21 12.09
CA TYR A 195 -14.94 -3.77 12.41
C TYR A 195 -14.74 -3.39 13.90
N GLY A 196 -15.56 -3.94 14.80
CA GLY A 196 -15.41 -3.69 16.25
C GLY A 196 -15.89 -2.31 16.74
N GLY A 197 -16.69 -1.61 15.92
CA GLY A 197 -17.48 -0.44 16.33
C GLY A 197 -16.77 0.91 16.33
N ARG A 198 -15.48 0.98 15.99
CA ARG A 198 -14.66 2.20 16.12
C ARG A 198 -14.36 2.93 14.81
N CYS A 199 -15.16 2.75 13.76
CA CYS A 199 -14.89 3.33 12.44
C CYS A 199 -15.35 4.79 12.28
N TRP A 200 -15.87 5.43 13.32
CA TRP A 200 -16.44 6.77 13.25
C TRP A 200 -15.56 7.78 13.99
N ALA A 201 -15.26 8.89 13.34
CA ALA A 201 -14.51 10.01 13.90
C ALA A 201 -15.29 11.32 13.71
N ARG A 202 -15.12 12.25 14.65
CA ARG A 202 -15.67 13.63 14.58
C ARG A 202 -17.20 13.68 14.35
N ALA A 203 -17.93 12.70 14.87
CA ALA A 203 -19.37 12.58 14.65
C ALA A 203 -20.15 13.73 15.34
N LYS A 204 -21.09 14.32 14.60
CA LYS A 204 -22.03 15.35 15.05
C LYS A 204 -23.43 15.00 14.59
N LEU A 205 -24.40 15.13 15.48
CA LEU A 205 -25.82 15.03 15.17
C LEU A 205 -26.47 16.38 15.46
N SER A 206 -26.98 17.03 14.42
CA SER A 206 -27.61 18.35 14.51
C SER A 206 -26.74 19.35 15.31
N GLN A 207 -25.46 19.45 14.94
CA GLN A 207 -24.41 20.28 15.55
C GLN A 207 -23.89 19.83 16.93
N HIS A 208 -24.50 18.84 17.56
CA HIS A 208 -24.01 18.30 18.83
C HIS A 208 -23.02 17.16 18.58
N THR A 209 -21.79 17.32 19.09
CA THR A 209 -20.80 16.23 19.12
C THR A 209 -21.33 15.10 19.99
N PHE A 210 -21.23 13.88 19.49
CA PHE A 210 -21.64 12.70 20.24
C PHE A 210 -20.70 11.54 19.92
N ASP A 211 -20.43 10.71 20.91
CA ASP A 211 -19.70 9.46 20.70
C ASP A 211 -20.71 8.37 20.34
N LEU A 212 -20.54 7.77 19.17
CA LEU A 212 -21.31 6.59 18.77
C LEU A 212 -20.88 5.41 19.66
N PRO A 213 -21.81 4.73 20.33
CA PRO A 213 -21.46 3.54 21.08
C PRO A 213 -20.97 2.45 20.11
N TRP A 214 -19.74 2.01 20.35
CA TRP A 214 -19.09 0.91 19.64
C TRP A 214 -19.56 -0.47 20.13
N ASP A 215 -20.23 -0.49 21.30
CA ASP A 215 -20.71 -1.68 21.97
C ASP A 215 -21.90 -2.31 21.20
N PRO A 216 -21.78 -3.58 20.74
CA PRO A 216 -22.88 -4.29 20.09
C PRO A 216 -24.12 -4.48 20.99
N ASP A 217 -23.95 -4.43 22.32
CA ASP A 217 -25.04 -4.55 23.30
C ASP A 217 -25.67 -3.19 23.69
N SER A 218 -25.26 -2.10 23.04
CA SER A 218 -25.84 -0.78 23.27
C SER A 218 -27.29 -0.68 22.77
N ASP A 219 -28.18 -0.16 23.62
CA ASP A 219 -29.57 0.19 23.28
C ASP A 219 -29.71 1.34 22.26
N TRP A 220 -28.59 1.94 21.86
CA TRP A 220 -28.60 3.08 20.95
C TRP A 220 -29.04 2.70 19.54
N ARG A 221 -29.98 3.49 19.00
CA ARG A 221 -30.50 3.34 17.64
C ARG A 221 -30.27 4.61 16.84
N MET A 222 -29.99 4.43 15.54
CA MET A 222 -29.85 5.53 14.60
C MET A 222 -31.11 6.42 14.63
N PRO A 223 -30.98 7.73 14.87
CA PRO A 223 -32.11 8.65 14.87
C PRO A 223 -32.87 8.68 13.55
N GLU A 224 -34.18 8.97 13.60
CA GLU A 224 -35.00 9.07 12.38
C GLU A 224 -34.95 10.44 11.70
N ARG A 225 -34.35 11.46 12.35
CA ARG A 225 -34.32 12.86 11.89
C ARG A 225 -33.02 13.54 12.30
N GLY A 226 -32.70 14.65 11.61
CA GLY A 226 -31.54 15.47 11.91
C GLY A 226 -30.38 15.29 10.93
N LEU A 227 -29.38 16.17 11.03
CA LEU A 227 -28.19 16.13 10.19
C LEU A 227 -27.08 15.36 10.89
N LEU A 228 -26.68 14.23 10.33
CA LEU A 228 -25.56 13.42 10.80
C LEU A 228 -24.31 13.76 9.97
N GLU A 229 -23.30 14.33 10.62
CA GLU A 229 -22.00 14.63 10.02
C GLU A 229 -20.92 13.80 10.69
N LEU A 230 -20.06 13.14 9.92
CA LEU A 230 -19.01 12.27 10.46
C LEU A 230 -17.89 12.04 9.46
N GLU A 231 -16.76 11.57 9.97
CA GLU A 231 -15.66 11.01 9.19
C GLU A 231 -15.60 9.52 9.46
N PHE A 232 -15.75 8.70 8.42
CA PHE A 232 -15.64 7.24 8.52
C PHE A 232 -14.22 6.81 8.19
N VAL A 233 -13.64 5.94 9.01
CA VAL A 233 -12.30 5.38 8.86
C VAL A 233 -12.39 3.88 9.10
N ALA A 234 -12.29 3.06 8.06
CA ALA A 234 -12.25 1.61 8.20
C ALA A 234 -10.84 1.17 8.61
N TYR A 235 -10.67 0.79 9.88
CA TYR A 235 -9.35 0.49 10.43
C TYR A 235 -8.77 -0.86 10.00
N GLU A 236 -9.54 -1.77 9.41
CA GLU A 236 -8.99 -3.04 8.98
C GLU A 236 -8.20 -2.93 7.67
N LEU A 237 -6.95 -3.42 7.70
CA LEU A 237 -6.34 -4.03 6.52
C LEU A 237 -7.40 -4.94 5.94
N ARG A 238 -8.04 -4.49 4.86
CA ARG A 238 -8.99 -5.30 4.11
C ARG A 238 -8.23 -6.56 3.73
N ARG A 239 -8.38 -7.64 4.53
CA ARG A 239 -7.82 -8.94 4.19
C ARG A 239 -8.58 -9.34 2.96
N LEU A 240 -7.97 -9.06 1.81
CA LEU A 240 -8.51 -9.39 0.52
C LEU A 240 -8.86 -10.87 0.57
N GLN A 241 -10.13 -11.17 0.35
CA GLN A 241 -10.57 -12.55 0.42
C GLN A 241 -10.03 -13.29 -0.80
N PRO A 242 -9.56 -14.54 -0.66
CA PRO A 242 -9.16 -15.33 -1.81
C PRO A 242 -10.36 -15.48 -2.75
N LEU A 243 -10.13 -15.29 -4.04
CA LEU A 243 -11.14 -15.54 -5.06
C LEU A 243 -11.18 -17.03 -5.41
N ASP A 244 -12.33 -17.68 -5.30
CA ASP A 244 -12.44 -19.10 -5.66
C ASP A 244 -12.36 -19.29 -7.19
N ALA A 245 -12.04 -20.52 -7.62
CA ALA A 245 -11.81 -20.83 -9.03
C ALA A 245 -13.04 -20.59 -9.93
N SER A 246 -14.27 -20.80 -9.41
CA SER A 246 -15.49 -20.64 -10.20
C SER A 246 -15.83 -19.16 -10.40
N SER A 247 -15.71 -18.37 -9.34
CA SER A 247 -15.85 -16.91 -9.40
C SER A 247 -14.75 -16.29 -10.27
N PHE A 248 -13.52 -16.80 -10.21
CA PHE A 248 -12.43 -16.37 -11.09
C PHE A 248 -12.72 -16.66 -12.57
N ALA A 249 -13.24 -17.84 -12.91
CA ALA A 249 -13.60 -18.15 -14.29
C ALA A 249 -14.69 -17.20 -14.83
N ASN A 250 -15.66 -16.83 -14.00
CA ASN A 250 -16.66 -15.81 -14.33
C ASN A 250 -16.00 -14.43 -14.48
N ALA A 251 -15.13 -14.01 -13.54
CA ALA A 251 -14.39 -12.76 -13.62
C ALA A 251 -13.57 -12.65 -14.93
N LEU A 252 -12.87 -13.72 -15.30
CA LEU A 252 -12.10 -13.80 -16.54
C LEU A 252 -13.00 -13.70 -17.78
N THR A 253 -14.20 -14.29 -17.73
CA THR A 253 -15.19 -14.15 -18.81
C THR A 253 -15.66 -12.70 -18.92
N ILE A 254 -15.94 -12.04 -17.80
CA ILE A 254 -16.32 -10.62 -17.78
C ILE A 254 -15.23 -9.76 -18.40
N VAL A 255 -13.97 -9.95 -18.00
CA VAL A 255 -12.83 -9.18 -18.55
C VAL A 255 -12.68 -9.37 -20.05
N LYS A 256 -12.90 -10.59 -20.56
CA LYS A 256 -12.83 -10.91 -22.00
C LYS A 256 -14.02 -10.39 -22.80
N ASP A 257 -15.19 -10.28 -22.16
CA ASP A 257 -16.43 -9.82 -22.80
C ASP A 257 -16.49 -8.29 -22.98
N VAL A 258 -15.52 -7.55 -22.43
CA VAL A 258 -15.47 -6.09 -22.54
C VAL A 258 -14.86 -5.67 -23.88
N ASP A 259 -15.55 -4.78 -24.59
CA ASP A 259 -15.18 -4.35 -25.94
C ASP A 259 -13.87 -3.54 -26.00
N ARG A 260 -13.52 -2.82 -24.93
CA ARG A 260 -12.37 -1.90 -24.90
C ARG A 260 -11.25 -2.40 -23.96
N PRO A 261 -9.98 -2.47 -24.42
CA PRO A 261 -8.86 -2.92 -23.58
C PRO A 261 -8.64 -2.09 -22.30
N SER A 262 -8.90 -0.79 -22.33
CA SER A 262 -8.78 0.10 -21.16
C SER A 262 -9.78 -0.25 -20.05
N GLU A 263 -10.97 -0.71 -20.44
CA GLU A 263 -12.04 -1.09 -19.53
C GLU A 263 -11.77 -2.49 -18.95
N ALA A 264 -11.22 -3.40 -19.77
CA ALA A 264 -10.72 -4.68 -19.29
C ALA A 264 -9.59 -4.52 -18.25
N ALA A 265 -8.63 -3.62 -18.49
CA ALA A 265 -7.58 -3.30 -17.51
C ALA A 265 -8.14 -2.65 -16.23
N SER A 266 -9.18 -1.82 -16.35
CA SER A 266 -9.88 -1.23 -15.20
C SER A 266 -10.59 -2.29 -14.35
N LEU A 267 -11.22 -3.30 -14.97
CA LEU A 267 -11.77 -4.44 -14.24
C LEU A 267 -10.69 -5.27 -13.54
N ILE A 268 -9.53 -5.46 -14.17
CA ILE A 268 -8.40 -6.16 -13.53
C ILE A 268 -7.92 -5.37 -12.30
N LYS A 269 -7.79 -4.05 -12.40
CA LYS A 269 -7.50 -3.18 -11.24
C LYS A 269 -8.57 -3.36 -10.15
N ALA A 270 -9.85 -3.28 -10.52
CA ALA A 270 -10.95 -3.46 -9.58
C ALA A 270 -10.94 -4.84 -8.89
N LEU A 271 -10.63 -5.93 -9.61
CA LEU A 271 -10.46 -7.26 -9.00
C LEU A 271 -9.33 -7.27 -7.98
N SER A 272 -8.18 -6.66 -8.31
CA SER A 272 -7.02 -6.60 -7.43
C SER A 272 -7.27 -5.80 -6.14
N GLU A 273 -8.20 -4.85 -6.16
CA GLU A 273 -8.57 -4.05 -4.98
C GLU A 273 -9.59 -4.74 -4.06
N VAL A 274 -10.31 -5.75 -4.58
CA VAL A 274 -11.40 -6.42 -3.84
C VAL A 274 -10.99 -7.82 -3.38
N TYR A 275 -10.17 -8.54 -4.16
CA TYR A 275 -9.83 -9.94 -3.91
C TYR A 275 -8.32 -10.20 -3.90
N ALA A 276 -7.91 -11.18 -3.11
CA ALA A 276 -6.56 -11.71 -3.12
C ALA A 276 -6.46 -12.68 -4.30
N LEU A 277 -5.55 -12.39 -5.22
CA LEU A 277 -5.37 -13.17 -6.43
C LEU A 277 -4.08 -13.98 -6.33
N ASP A 278 -4.16 -15.27 -6.63
CA ASP A 278 -2.98 -16.13 -6.70
C ASP A 278 -2.19 -15.95 -8.00
N ARG A 279 -1.04 -16.62 -8.08
CA ARG A 279 -0.15 -16.59 -9.25
C ARG A 279 -0.81 -17.06 -10.55
N GLN A 280 -1.67 -18.08 -10.51
CA GLN A 280 -2.34 -18.58 -11.71
C GLN A 280 -3.45 -17.63 -12.15
N GLN A 281 -4.15 -17.03 -11.19
CA GLN A 281 -5.20 -16.06 -11.44
C GLN A 281 -4.66 -14.76 -12.04
N THR A 282 -3.58 -14.22 -11.46
CA THR A 282 -2.90 -13.02 -11.98
C THR A 282 -2.37 -13.24 -13.41
N SER A 283 -1.74 -14.39 -13.67
CA SER A 283 -1.34 -14.84 -15.01
C SER A 283 -2.52 -14.92 -15.99
N GLY A 284 -3.62 -15.55 -15.56
CA GLY A 284 -4.82 -15.69 -16.36
C GLY A 284 -5.43 -14.35 -16.79
N LEU A 285 -5.44 -13.37 -15.90
CA LEU A 285 -5.91 -12.00 -16.20
C LEU A 285 -4.97 -11.27 -17.15
N LEU A 286 -3.64 -11.40 -16.98
CA LEU A 286 -2.67 -10.77 -17.88
C LEU A 286 -2.70 -11.34 -19.29
N ARG A 287 -3.00 -12.63 -19.45
CA ARG A 287 -3.15 -13.28 -20.76
C ARG A 287 -4.49 -12.95 -21.43
N ALA A 288 -5.45 -12.37 -20.70
CA ALA A 288 -6.69 -11.88 -21.29
C ALA A 288 -6.52 -10.53 -22.01
N LEU A 289 -5.40 -9.83 -21.79
CA LEU A 289 -5.06 -8.59 -22.47
C LEU A 289 -4.03 -8.81 -23.56
N ASP A 290 -4.24 -8.15 -24.70
CA ASP A 290 -3.24 -8.10 -25.76
C ASP A 290 -2.00 -7.29 -25.30
N PRO A 291 -0.79 -7.61 -25.82
CA PRO A 291 0.42 -6.84 -25.54
C PRO A 291 0.26 -5.35 -25.84
N GLY A 292 0.54 -4.48 -24.87
CA GLY A 292 0.30 -3.04 -25.02
C GLY A 292 0.31 -2.26 -23.71
N SER A 293 -0.09 -0.97 -23.76
CA SER A 293 -0.11 -0.07 -22.61
C SER A 293 -1.01 -0.57 -21.48
N GLU A 294 -2.17 -1.14 -21.82
CA GLU A 294 -3.14 -1.62 -20.83
C GLU A 294 -2.66 -2.87 -20.11
N ARG A 295 -1.98 -3.78 -20.81
CA ARG A 295 -1.32 -4.95 -20.19
C ARG A 295 -0.19 -4.54 -19.26
N ILE A 296 0.59 -3.51 -19.62
CA ILE A 296 1.63 -2.93 -18.75
C ILE A 296 1.01 -2.34 -17.48
N ARG A 297 -0.05 -1.55 -17.59
CA ARG A 297 -0.75 -0.99 -16.41
C ARG A 297 -1.37 -2.08 -15.53
N ALA A 298 -2.03 -3.06 -16.14
CA ALA A 298 -2.59 -4.20 -15.41
C ALA A 298 -1.50 -4.99 -14.68
N ALA A 299 -0.35 -5.24 -15.31
CA ALA A 299 0.77 -5.91 -14.68
C ALA A 299 1.33 -5.12 -13.49
N ALA A 300 1.48 -3.80 -13.63
CA ALA A 300 1.91 -2.95 -12.53
C ALA A 300 0.89 -2.97 -11.37
N ASN A 301 -0.41 -2.92 -11.64
CA ASN A 301 -1.44 -3.00 -10.59
C ASN A 301 -1.43 -4.37 -9.89
N LEU A 302 -1.33 -5.47 -10.65
CA LEU A 302 -1.23 -6.81 -10.11
C LEU A 302 0.05 -7.01 -9.30
N TYR A 303 1.16 -6.40 -9.70
CA TYR A 303 2.41 -6.40 -8.92
C TYR A 303 2.17 -5.86 -7.50
N THR A 304 1.25 -4.90 -7.33
CA THR A 304 0.99 -4.31 -6.01
C THR A 304 0.33 -5.26 -5.00
N ILE A 305 -0.33 -6.32 -5.46
CA ILE A 305 -1.13 -7.22 -4.61
C ILE A 305 -0.48 -8.58 -4.38
N VAL A 306 0.54 -8.94 -5.17
CA VAL A 306 1.22 -10.24 -5.02
C VAL A 306 2.20 -10.14 -3.85
N ASP A 307 1.84 -10.76 -2.73
CA ASP A 307 2.62 -10.74 -1.49
C ASP A 307 3.75 -11.80 -1.46
N ASP A 308 3.79 -12.73 -2.43
CA ASP A 308 4.81 -13.77 -2.53
C ASP A 308 5.84 -13.48 -3.65
N GLU A 309 7.11 -13.59 -3.29
CA GLU A 309 8.26 -13.32 -4.15
C GLU A 309 8.26 -14.14 -5.45
N GLU A 310 7.81 -15.39 -5.38
CA GLU A 310 7.75 -16.27 -6.55
C GLU A 310 6.65 -15.86 -7.54
N GLY A 311 5.51 -15.36 -7.04
CA GLY A 311 4.43 -14.80 -7.83
C GLY A 311 4.83 -13.53 -8.55
N VAL A 312 5.57 -12.64 -7.87
CA VAL A 312 6.06 -11.38 -8.44
C VAL A 312 7.00 -11.61 -9.62
N LEU A 313 8.01 -12.48 -9.44
CA LEU A 313 8.98 -12.79 -10.50
C LEU A 313 8.30 -13.43 -11.71
N HIS A 314 7.40 -14.38 -11.45
CA HIS A 314 6.67 -15.03 -12.53
C HIS A 314 5.81 -14.05 -13.33
N LEU A 315 5.16 -13.09 -12.65
CA LEU A 315 4.35 -12.08 -13.32
C LEU A 315 5.19 -11.26 -14.30
N LEU A 316 6.44 -10.93 -13.95
CA LEU A 316 7.37 -10.23 -14.84
C LEU A 316 7.89 -11.12 -15.98
N ASP A 317 8.00 -12.42 -15.77
CA ASP A 317 8.47 -13.37 -16.79
C ASP A 317 7.42 -13.64 -17.88
N GLU A 318 6.13 -13.38 -17.60
CA GLU A 318 5.06 -13.45 -18.61
C GLU A 318 5.03 -12.25 -19.57
N LEU A 319 5.80 -11.22 -19.26
CA LEU A 319 5.91 -10.00 -20.04
C LEU A 319 7.09 -10.10 -21.00
N SER A 320 6.95 -9.49 -22.17
CA SER A 320 8.11 -9.27 -23.04
C SER A 320 9.14 -8.38 -22.34
N VAL A 321 10.40 -8.47 -22.77
CA VAL A 321 11.51 -7.65 -22.22
C VAL A 321 11.17 -6.15 -22.24
N MET A 322 10.46 -5.68 -23.27
CA MET A 322 10.05 -4.28 -23.40
C MET A 322 8.90 -3.91 -22.47
N GLU A 323 7.89 -4.78 -22.31
CA GLU A 323 6.79 -4.58 -21.35
C GLU A 323 7.33 -4.56 -19.92
N ARG A 324 8.18 -5.53 -19.57
CA ARG A 324 8.83 -5.61 -18.26
C ARG A 324 9.56 -4.32 -17.90
N ARG A 325 10.40 -3.81 -18.81
CA ARG A 325 11.11 -2.52 -18.60
C ARG A 325 10.14 -1.35 -18.37
N ARG A 326 9.01 -1.33 -19.09
CA ARG A 326 7.99 -0.28 -18.92
C ARG A 326 7.24 -0.43 -17.61
N VAL A 327 6.95 -1.65 -17.15
CA VAL A 327 6.36 -1.93 -15.83
C VAL A 327 7.30 -1.50 -14.73
N GLU A 328 8.58 -1.88 -14.79
CA GLU A 328 9.60 -1.49 -13.82
C GLU A 328 9.74 0.04 -13.74
N LYS A 329 9.74 0.73 -14.89
CA LYS A 329 9.74 2.20 -14.95
C LYS A 329 8.46 2.82 -14.37
N LEU A 330 7.32 2.19 -14.58
CA LEU A 330 6.03 2.67 -14.11
C LEU A 330 5.89 2.52 -12.59
N LEU A 331 6.30 1.38 -12.04
CA LEU A 331 6.29 1.09 -10.60
C LEU A 331 7.25 2.00 -9.82
N GLY A 332 8.40 2.36 -10.40
CA GLY A 332 9.34 3.30 -9.77
C GLY A 332 9.76 2.84 -8.38
N SER A 333 9.59 3.70 -7.38
CA SER A 333 9.97 3.43 -5.98
C SER A 333 9.17 2.28 -5.35
N TYR A 334 7.97 1.98 -5.88
CA TYR A 334 7.15 0.89 -5.40
C TYR A 334 7.80 -0.49 -5.61
N LEU A 335 8.65 -0.64 -6.64
CA LEU A 335 9.34 -1.90 -6.94
C LEU A 335 10.21 -2.39 -5.76
N LEU A 336 10.77 -1.44 -5.01
CA LEU A 336 11.65 -1.65 -3.86
C LEU A 336 10.93 -1.39 -2.53
N PHE A 337 9.61 -1.12 -2.58
CA PHE A 337 8.84 -0.90 -1.38
C PHE A 337 8.57 -2.24 -0.67
N ASN A 338 9.01 -2.34 0.59
CA ASN A 338 8.75 -3.49 1.42
C ASN A 338 7.57 -3.23 2.38
N PRO A 339 6.36 -3.72 2.09
CA PRO A 339 5.20 -3.50 2.97
C PRO A 339 5.32 -4.20 4.33
N ARG A 340 6.15 -5.25 4.45
CA ARG A 340 6.35 -5.98 5.73
C ARG A 340 7.36 -5.29 6.64
N ASN A 341 8.29 -4.53 6.06
CA ASN A 341 9.24 -3.71 6.80
C ASN A 341 9.40 -2.36 6.09
N PRO A 342 8.45 -1.44 6.29
CA PRO A 342 8.48 -0.14 5.63
C PRO A 342 9.48 0.84 6.27
N THR A 343 10.33 0.41 7.20
CA THR A 343 11.29 1.29 7.87
C THR A 343 12.42 1.65 6.90
N GLY A 344 12.65 2.93 6.66
CA GLY A 344 13.65 3.38 5.68
C GLY A 344 13.53 4.85 5.31
N HIS A 345 14.31 5.26 4.31
CA HIS A 345 14.25 6.59 3.70
C HIS A 345 13.45 6.51 2.41
N TYR A 346 12.65 7.54 2.14
CA TYR A 346 11.79 7.60 0.98
C TYR A 346 11.93 8.94 0.28
N THR A 347 12.19 8.89 -1.02
CA THR A 347 12.06 10.02 -1.93
C THR A 347 10.97 9.66 -2.94
N LEU A 348 9.81 10.28 -2.80
CA LEU A 348 8.60 9.97 -3.57
C LEU A 348 8.19 11.16 -4.42
N ASN A 349 7.98 10.93 -5.72
CA ASN A 349 7.35 11.92 -6.57
C ASN A 349 5.83 11.78 -6.46
N CYS A 350 5.21 12.68 -5.71
CA CYS A 350 3.77 12.67 -5.45
C CYS A 350 2.91 12.85 -6.71
N SER A 351 3.51 13.20 -7.86
CA SER A 351 2.82 13.25 -9.16
C SER A 351 2.60 11.85 -9.76
N LEU A 352 3.39 10.84 -9.33
CA LEU A 352 3.29 9.45 -9.78
C LEU A 352 2.31 8.66 -8.91
N GLU A 353 1.47 7.83 -9.53
CA GLU A 353 0.44 7.04 -8.83
C GLU A 353 1.05 6.02 -7.86
N TYR A 354 2.07 5.27 -8.27
CA TYR A 354 2.68 4.22 -7.45
C TYR A 354 3.49 4.76 -6.27
N ASP A 355 4.10 5.95 -6.42
CA ASP A 355 4.75 6.65 -5.31
C ASP A 355 3.72 7.13 -4.27
N ARG A 356 2.57 7.65 -4.72
CA ARG A 356 1.45 7.96 -3.82
C ARG A 356 0.93 6.70 -3.11
N LEU A 357 0.88 5.56 -3.80
CA LEU A 357 0.48 4.29 -3.20
C LEU A 357 1.45 3.83 -2.09
N VAL A 358 2.76 4.07 -2.23
CA VAL A 358 3.73 3.86 -1.14
C VAL A 358 3.32 4.69 0.07
N LEU A 359 3.11 6.01 -0.11
CA LEU A 359 2.75 6.91 0.98
C LEU A 359 1.41 6.54 1.65
N GLU A 360 0.41 6.15 0.86
CA GLU A 360 -0.87 5.66 1.36
C GLU A 360 -0.72 4.40 2.23
N ARG A 361 0.15 3.47 1.83
CA ARG A 361 0.46 2.27 2.63
C ARG A 361 1.15 2.63 3.95
N LEU A 362 2.09 3.58 3.92
CA LEU A 362 2.75 4.08 5.13
C LEU A 362 1.76 4.78 6.09
N PHE A 363 0.82 5.59 5.55
CA PHE A 363 -0.25 6.19 6.35
C PHE A 363 -1.15 5.13 6.98
N ARG A 364 -1.49 4.08 6.25
CA ARG A 364 -2.27 2.95 6.76
C ARG A 364 -1.54 2.23 7.90
N ASP A 365 -0.25 1.97 7.74
CA ASP A 365 0.61 1.36 8.78
C ASP A 365 0.55 2.17 10.10
N CYS A 366 0.55 3.50 9.99
CA CYS A 366 0.43 4.39 11.14
C CYS A 366 -0.97 4.37 11.78
N ARG A 367 -2.03 4.48 10.96
CA ARG A 367 -3.42 4.54 11.45
C ARG A 367 -3.81 3.27 12.19
N TRP A 368 -3.35 2.10 11.73
CA TRP A 368 -3.57 0.80 12.39
C TRP A 368 -3.16 0.82 13.87
N THR A 369 -1.98 1.37 14.18
CA THR A 369 -1.45 1.37 15.55
C THR A 369 -2.22 2.27 16.53
N ARG A 370 -3.05 3.18 16.04
CA ARG A 370 -3.99 3.94 16.89
C ARG A 370 -5.31 3.20 17.12
N GLY A 371 -5.72 2.32 16.21
CA GLY A 371 -7.04 1.68 16.19
C GLY A 371 -7.09 0.23 16.73
N GLY A 372 -5.99 -0.52 16.74
CA GLY A 372 -5.96 -1.92 17.15
C GLY A 372 -5.19 -2.18 18.46
N HIS A 373 -5.87 -2.69 19.49
CA HIS A 373 -5.35 -3.47 20.64
C HIS A 373 -3.90 -3.26 21.15
N VAL A 374 -3.39 -2.04 21.16
CA VAL A 374 -2.30 -1.62 22.04
C VAL A 374 -2.74 -0.34 22.73
N ALA A 375 -3.69 -0.48 23.65
CA ALA A 375 -3.86 0.47 24.73
C ALA A 375 -2.60 0.39 25.61
N LEU A 376 -1.58 1.17 25.26
CA LEU A 376 -0.63 1.76 26.20
C LEU A 376 -0.12 3.04 25.54
N ALA A 377 -0.94 4.07 25.71
CA ALA A 377 -0.57 5.45 25.47
C ALA A 377 0.70 5.81 26.25
N SER A 378 1.59 6.56 25.62
CA SER A 378 1.87 7.85 26.20
C SER A 378 1.95 8.92 25.10
N SER A 379 1.39 10.06 25.46
CA SER A 379 1.10 11.28 24.71
C SER A 379 2.34 12.02 24.18
N HIS A 380 3.45 11.33 23.92
CA HIS A 380 4.73 11.91 23.51
C HIS A 380 5.23 11.33 22.19
N GLY A 381 4.33 11.33 21.20
CA GLY A 381 4.65 11.52 19.78
C GLY A 381 5.75 10.65 19.19
N ARG A 382 5.48 9.36 18.95
CA ARG A 382 6.19 8.66 17.87
C ARG A 382 5.67 9.21 16.55
N ARG A 383 6.42 10.11 15.92
CA ARG A 383 6.14 10.44 14.51
C ARG A 383 6.82 9.36 13.68
N ALA A 384 6.02 8.44 13.16
CA ALA A 384 6.53 7.46 12.19
C ALA A 384 7.22 8.15 11.00
N PHE A 385 6.83 9.39 10.68
CA PHE A 385 7.48 10.25 9.69
C PHE A 385 8.40 11.27 10.36
N SER A 386 9.66 11.31 9.93
CA SER A 386 10.65 12.30 10.37
C SER A 386 11.44 12.86 9.19
N ASN A 387 12.19 13.95 9.41
CA ASN A 387 13.02 14.60 8.40
C ASN A 387 12.28 14.96 7.09
N ALA A 388 10.98 15.23 7.16
CA ALA A 388 10.14 15.38 5.99
C ALA A 388 10.30 16.76 5.30
N THR A 389 10.48 16.75 3.98
CA THR A 389 10.47 17.93 3.12
C THR A 389 9.63 17.69 1.87
N LEU A 390 8.96 18.74 1.38
CA LEU A 390 8.27 18.78 0.10
C LEU A 390 8.93 19.86 -0.76
N ASP A 391 9.49 19.48 -1.91
CA ASP A 391 10.30 20.34 -2.78
C ASP A 391 11.39 21.10 -1.98
N ALA A 392 12.10 20.36 -1.13
CA ALA A 392 13.15 20.83 -0.22
C ALA A 392 12.68 21.82 0.88
N ARG A 393 11.38 21.97 1.11
CA ARG A 393 10.83 22.77 2.22
C ARG A 393 10.33 21.86 3.33
N ALA A 394 10.70 22.16 4.58
CA ALA A 394 10.28 21.37 5.73
C ALA A 394 8.74 21.23 5.80
N LEU A 395 8.27 19.99 5.97
CA LEU A 395 6.85 19.63 6.02
C LEU A 395 6.61 18.77 7.26
N GLN A 396 5.51 19.02 7.98
CA GLN A 396 5.02 18.06 8.97
C GLN A 396 3.95 17.17 8.33
N ILE A 397 4.26 15.89 8.21
CA ILE A 397 3.34 14.89 7.68
C ILE A 397 2.41 14.43 8.82
N SER A 398 1.11 14.63 8.63
CA SER A 398 0.06 14.05 9.48
C SER A 398 -0.56 12.87 8.76
N PRO A 399 -0.60 11.66 9.37
CA PRO A 399 -1.27 10.49 8.79
C PRO A 399 -2.77 10.71 8.51
N GLU A 400 -3.39 11.72 9.13
CA GLU A 400 -4.78 12.13 8.93
C GLU A 400 -4.95 13.17 7.81
N GLY A 401 -3.85 13.71 7.28
CA GLY A 401 -3.85 14.68 6.20
C GLY A 401 -4.06 14.05 4.83
N ALA A 402 -4.37 14.90 3.84
CA ALA A 402 -4.41 14.49 2.45
C ALA A 402 -2.99 14.16 1.94
N VAL A 403 -2.89 13.10 1.14
CA VAL A 403 -1.68 12.73 0.40
C VAL A 403 -1.38 13.87 -0.60
N PRO A 404 -0.17 14.44 -0.63
CA PRO A 404 0.20 15.41 -1.65
C PRO A 404 0.03 14.82 -3.05
N THR A 405 -0.44 15.62 -4.01
CA THR A 405 -0.72 15.17 -5.38
C THR A 405 0.36 15.58 -6.38
N ALA A 406 1.35 16.37 -5.95
CA ALA A 406 2.47 16.86 -6.75
C ALA A 406 3.66 17.21 -5.85
N GLY A 407 4.84 17.34 -6.45
CA GLY A 407 6.10 17.65 -5.78
C GLY A 407 6.91 16.41 -5.38
N ILE A 408 8.15 16.64 -4.96
CA ILE A 408 9.06 15.60 -4.46
C ILE A 408 9.00 15.62 -2.93
N LEU A 409 8.51 14.54 -2.34
CA LEU A 409 8.41 14.33 -0.91
C LEU A 409 9.56 13.45 -0.43
N ASP A 410 10.39 13.98 0.44
CA ASP A 410 11.59 13.32 0.98
C ASP A 410 11.45 13.20 2.49
N PHE A 411 11.59 12.00 3.06
CA PHE A 411 11.39 11.75 4.49
C PHE A 411 11.99 10.42 4.96
N ASP A 412 12.19 10.29 6.27
CA ASP A 412 12.46 9.03 6.94
C ASP A 412 11.17 8.47 7.55
N PHE A 413 10.97 7.16 7.41
CA PHE A 413 9.87 6.42 8.03
C PHE A 413 10.39 5.35 8.98
N VAL A 414 9.82 5.29 10.18
CA VAL A 414 10.07 4.22 11.15
C VAL A 414 8.76 3.53 11.47
N SER A 415 8.67 2.23 11.13
CA SER A 415 7.47 1.47 11.41
C SER A 415 7.21 1.42 12.92
N PRO A 416 5.95 1.59 13.37
CA PRO A 416 5.58 1.42 14.76
C PRO A 416 5.49 -0.07 15.17
N HIS A 417 5.49 -1.00 14.21
CA HIS A 417 5.40 -2.44 14.45
C HIS A 417 6.66 -2.96 15.17
N ARG A 418 6.44 -3.78 16.20
CA ARG A 418 7.50 -4.44 16.98
C ARG A 418 7.43 -5.96 16.81
N PRO A 419 8.56 -6.67 16.99
CA PRO A 419 8.53 -8.13 17.09
C PRO A 419 7.53 -8.56 18.16
N THR A 420 6.72 -9.57 17.83
CA THR A 420 5.79 -10.15 18.82
C THR A 420 6.58 -10.81 19.96
N PRO A 421 6.09 -10.76 21.21
CA PRO A 421 6.74 -11.47 22.32
C PRO A 421 6.92 -12.96 21.99
N GLY A 422 8.12 -13.49 22.22
CA GLY A 422 8.46 -14.88 21.88
C GLY A 422 8.95 -15.09 20.44
N THR A 423 9.07 -14.05 19.62
CA THR A 423 9.75 -14.14 18.32
C THR A 423 11.22 -14.53 18.52
N GLU A 424 11.63 -15.65 17.94
CA GLU A 424 13.01 -16.10 17.97
C GLU A 424 13.85 -15.40 16.89
N PRO A 425 15.13 -15.09 17.18
CA PRO A 425 16.04 -14.60 16.16
C PRO A 425 16.41 -15.72 15.18
N VAL A 426 16.90 -15.32 14.00
CA VAL A 426 17.37 -16.24 12.97
C VAL A 426 18.46 -17.16 13.50
N ARG A 427 18.50 -18.39 12.97
CA ARG A 427 19.53 -19.36 13.36
C ARG A 427 20.89 -18.91 12.86
N GLU A 428 21.93 -19.18 13.65
CA GLU A 428 23.30 -18.77 13.32
C GLU A 428 23.77 -19.31 11.95
N GLN A 429 23.41 -20.55 11.60
CA GLN A 429 23.75 -21.14 10.30
C GLN A 429 23.13 -20.39 9.12
N GLU A 430 21.87 -19.95 9.27
CA GLU A 430 21.15 -19.17 8.24
C GLU A 430 21.72 -17.75 8.14
N LEU A 431 22.15 -17.16 9.26
CA LEU A 431 22.87 -15.89 9.28
C LEU A 431 24.25 -16.00 8.61
N GLU A 432 25.02 -17.04 8.90
CA GLU A 432 26.33 -17.27 8.26
C GLU A 432 26.20 -17.45 6.76
N GLU A 433 25.18 -18.16 6.30
CA GLU A 433 24.86 -18.31 4.87
C GLU A 433 24.50 -16.96 4.24
N PHE A 434 23.69 -16.15 4.94
CA PHE A 434 23.41 -14.78 4.53
C PHE A 434 24.69 -13.93 4.44
N LEU A 435 25.55 -13.93 5.46
CA LEU A 435 26.81 -13.18 5.44
C LEU A 435 27.73 -13.62 4.30
N ARG A 436 27.86 -14.94 4.07
CA ARG A 436 28.67 -15.52 2.99
C ARG A 436 28.20 -15.15 1.60
N ARG A 437 26.91 -14.91 1.40
CA ARG A 437 26.34 -14.63 0.07
C ARG A 437 26.17 -13.14 -0.19
N PHE A 438 25.83 -12.37 0.83
CA PHE A 438 25.41 -10.97 0.68
C PHE A 438 26.46 -9.95 1.12
N VAL A 439 27.26 -10.30 2.13
CA VAL A 439 28.18 -9.35 2.77
C VAL A 439 29.64 -9.62 2.36
N LEU A 440 30.05 -10.88 2.28
CA LEU A 440 31.46 -11.29 2.08
C LEU A 440 31.96 -11.30 0.61
N PRO A 441 31.21 -11.71 -0.42
CA PRO A 441 31.73 -11.78 -1.80
C PRO A 441 31.75 -10.42 -2.52
N ARG A 442 31.23 -9.36 -1.87
CA ARG A 442 30.81 -8.12 -2.52
C ARG A 442 31.42 -6.85 -1.92
N GLN A 443 32.52 -7.00 -1.17
CA GLN A 443 33.40 -5.87 -0.83
C GLN A 443 33.95 -5.17 -2.09
N GLU A 444 33.84 -5.81 -3.26
CA GLU A 444 34.01 -5.21 -4.58
C GLU A 444 32.73 -4.44 -5.00
N ALA A 445 32.73 -3.13 -4.68
CA ALA A 445 32.33 -2.03 -5.56
C ALA A 445 30.93 -1.39 -5.59
N MET A 446 29.92 -1.75 -4.77
CA MET A 446 28.62 -1.02 -4.81
C MET A 446 28.07 -0.75 -3.40
N ALA A 447 27.86 0.53 -3.05
CA ALA A 447 27.22 0.95 -1.80
C ALA A 447 25.73 0.58 -1.76
N LEU A 448 25.18 0.32 -0.56
CA LEU A 448 23.76 0.01 -0.38
C LEU A 448 22.84 1.15 -0.88
N LYS A 449 23.35 2.39 -0.82
CA LYS A 449 22.61 3.61 -1.14
C LYS A 449 22.59 3.93 -2.64
N SER A 450 23.36 3.23 -3.49
CA SER A 450 23.25 3.43 -4.93
C SER A 450 21.97 2.76 -5.41
N SER A 451 20.88 3.51 -5.52
CA SER A 451 19.61 2.95 -5.99
C SER A 451 19.77 2.43 -7.42
N PHE A 452 18.95 1.45 -7.82
CA PHE A 452 18.85 1.04 -9.23
C PHE A 452 18.68 2.26 -10.17
N GLN A 453 17.91 3.27 -9.76
CA GLN A 453 17.69 4.51 -10.50
C GLN A 453 18.96 5.37 -10.57
N ASP A 454 19.84 5.30 -9.58
CA ASP A 454 21.09 6.06 -9.58
C ASP A 454 22.06 5.57 -10.65
N VAL A 455 22.15 4.26 -10.83
CA VAL A 455 23.01 3.66 -11.85
C VAL A 455 22.50 3.96 -13.26
N LEU A 456 21.17 3.92 -13.45
CA LEU A 456 20.54 4.36 -14.70
C LEU A 456 20.61 5.88 -14.89
N GLY A 457 20.64 6.67 -13.82
CA GLY A 457 20.77 8.14 -13.90
C GLY A 457 22.13 8.60 -14.44
N VAL A 458 23.12 7.71 -14.52
CA VAL A 458 24.39 7.97 -15.24
C VAL A 458 24.15 8.10 -16.76
N VAL A 459 23.02 7.58 -17.27
CA VAL A 459 22.71 7.31 -18.68
C VAL A 459 21.96 8.44 -19.41
N ASN A 460 21.80 9.64 -18.84
CA ASN A 460 21.04 10.74 -19.48
C ASN A 460 21.37 10.88 -20.98
N GLU A 461 20.33 10.90 -21.82
CA GLU A 461 20.40 10.56 -23.26
C GLU A 461 21.33 11.47 -24.10
N ASP A 462 21.66 12.68 -23.60
CA ASP A 462 22.36 13.71 -24.37
C ASP A 462 23.91 13.62 -24.35
N PHE A 463 24.52 12.66 -23.62
CA PHE A 463 25.96 12.73 -23.30
C PHE A 463 26.81 11.50 -23.65
N TRP A 464 26.24 10.51 -24.33
CA TRP A 464 26.96 9.28 -24.69
C TRP A 464 28.03 9.44 -25.77
N GLU A 465 28.05 10.55 -26.52
CA GLU A 465 29.05 10.80 -27.57
C GLU A 465 30.48 10.99 -27.03
N TYR A 466 30.66 11.28 -25.74
CA TYR A 466 31.96 11.62 -25.15
C TYR A 466 32.27 10.91 -23.82
N LEU A 467 31.51 9.87 -23.45
CA LEU A 467 31.69 9.20 -22.14
C LEU A 467 32.89 8.23 -22.17
N GLU A 468 33.98 8.60 -21.48
CA GLU A 468 35.16 7.74 -21.26
C GLU A 468 35.04 6.87 -19.99
N GLU A 469 35.83 5.79 -19.90
CA GLU A 469 35.90 4.90 -18.71
C GLU A 469 36.17 5.68 -17.41
N SER A 470 37.06 6.67 -17.48
CA SER A 470 37.46 7.52 -16.34
C SER A 470 36.34 8.46 -15.85
N GLU A 471 35.48 8.93 -16.77
CA GLU A 471 34.32 9.77 -16.47
C GLU A 471 33.15 8.91 -15.95
N LEU A 472 32.94 7.72 -16.51
CA LEU A 472 32.00 6.74 -15.98
C LEU A 472 32.35 6.38 -14.53
N LEU A 473 33.63 6.08 -14.26
CA LEU A 473 34.11 5.79 -12.91
C LEU A 473 33.88 6.95 -11.94
N ARG A 474 34.19 8.20 -12.33
CA ARG A 474 33.91 9.38 -11.49
C ARG A 474 32.43 9.54 -11.15
N ARG A 475 31.54 9.28 -12.11
CA ARG A 475 30.09 9.39 -11.91
C ARG A 475 29.53 8.27 -11.04
N LEU A 476 30.01 7.04 -11.25
CA LEU A 476 29.68 5.91 -10.39
C LEU A 476 30.19 6.16 -8.96
N GLU A 477 31.39 6.70 -8.81
CA GLU A 477 31.97 7.02 -7.50
C GLU A 477 31.17 8.12 -6.78
N GLY A 478 30.73 9.16 -7.49
CA GLY A 478 29.84 10.19 -6.97
C GLY A 478 28.48 9.65 -6.49
N ARG A 479 28.09 8.45 -6.94
CA ARG A 479 26.88 7.72 -6.53
C ARG A 479 27.18 6.55 -5.59
N GLY A 480 28.41 6.45 -5.06
CA GLY A 480 28.81 5.43 -4.09
C GLY A 480 29.27 4.09 -4.67
N ILE A 481 29.37 3.97 -5.99
CA ILE A 481 29.86 2.77 -6.70
C ILE A 481 31.34 2.96 -7.01
N ARG A 482 32.21 2.19 -6.36
CA ARG A 482 33.67 2.28 -6.54
C ARG A 482 34.18 1.06 -7.28
N LEU A 483 34.31 1.19 -8.60
CA LEU A 483 34.97 0.17 -9.43
C LEU A 483 36.41 0.60 -9.72
N SER A 484 37.34 -0.34 -9.76
CA SER A 484 38.66 -0.06 -10.34
C SER A 484 38.59 -0.05 -11.87
N LEU A 485 39.53 0.64 -12.52
CA LEU A 485 39.65 0.63 -13.98
C LEU A 485 39.87 -0.80 -14.51
N GLU A 486 40.62 -1.61 -13.76
CA GLU A 486 40.90 -3.01 -14.07
C GLU A 486 39.64 -3.88 -13.97
N GLU A 487 38.77 -3.64 -12.98
CA GLU A 487 37.46 -4.30 -12.86
C GLU A 487 36.50 -3.93 -13.99
N VAL A 488 36.42 -2.64 -14.35
CA VAL A 488 35.61 -2.18 -15.47
C VAL A 488 36.05 -2.89 -16.75
N ARG A 489 37.36 -2.93 -17.00
CA ARG A 489 37.92 -3.64 -18.17
C ARG A 489 37.65 -5.14 -18.12
N LYS A 490 37.81 -5.78 -16.98
CA LYS A 490 37.50 -7.22 -16.80
C LYS A 490 36.02 -7.52 -17.03
N LYS A 491 35.10 -6.70 -16.50
CA LYS A 491 33.65 -6.85 -16.72
C LYS A 491 33.28 -6.57 -18.19
N LEU A 492 33.92 -5.61 -18.85
CA LEU A 492 33.74 -5.34 -20.28
C LEU A 492 34.24 -6.51 -21.16
N MET A 493 35.39 -7.10 -20.83
CA MET A 493 35.91 -8.30 -21.50
C MET A 493 34.98 -9.52 -21.29
N ASN A 494 34.34 -9.63 -20.13
CA ASN A 494 33.36 -10.70 -19.89
C ASN A 494 32.03 -10.47 -20.63
N LEU A 495 31.68 -9.22 -20.94
CA LEU A 495 30.47 -8.85 -21.69
C LEU A 495 30.61 -9.10 -23.20
N HIS A 496 31.84 -9.25 -23.71
CA HIS A 496 32.11 -9.56 -25.11
C HIS A 496 33.52 -10.13 -25.31
N ASP A 497 33.63 -11.21 -26.09
CA ASP A 497 34.88 -11.93 -26.43
C ASP A 497 35.78 -11.13 -27.41
N VAL A 498 35.81 -9.80 -27.28
CA VAL A 498 36.52 -8.88 -28.18
C VAL A 498 37.50 -8.04 -27.37
N ASN A 499 38.74 -8.01 -27.84
CA ASN A 499 39.82 -7.23 -27.26
C ASN A 499 39.47 -5.73 -27.37
N LEU A 500 39.36 -5.03 -26.24
CA LEU A 500 39.03 -3.59 -26.15
C LEU A 500 39.96 -2.69 -26.98
N ASP A 501 41.15 -3.20 -27.31
CA ASP A 501 42.17 -2.53 -28.11
C ASP A 501 41.85 -2.52 -29.62
N ASP A 502 41.01 -3.44 -30.11
CA ASP A 502 40.56 -3.48 -31.52
C ASP A 502 39.29 -2.62 -31.77
N ALA A 503 38.65 -2.13 -30.69
CA ALA A 503 37.45 -1.31 -30.73
C ALA A 503 37.74 0.17 -31.02
N ALA A 504 38.41 0.46 -32.14
CA ALA A 504 38.64 1.83 -32.63
C ALA A 504 37.34 2.58 -32.97
N ASP A 505 36.20 1.88 -33.03
CA ASP A 505 34.89 2.45 -33.29
C ASP A 505 34.19 2.86 -31.97
N GLY A 506 33.99 4.17 -31.81
CA GLY A 506 33.29 4.77 -30.67
C GLY A 506 31.87 4.24 -30.45
N PHE A 507 31.23 3.72 -31.50
CA PHE A 507 29.90 3.11 -31.41
C PHE A 507 29.90 1.78 -30.63
N VAL A 508 30.91 0.92 -30.84
CA VAL A 508 31.03 -0.37 -30.16
C VAL A 508 31.35 -0.16 -28.67
N ARG A 509 32.28 0.76 -28.38
CA ARG A 509 32.66 1.12 -27.00
C ARG A 509 31.46 1.69 -26.23
N ARG A 510 30.66 2.57 -26.85
CA ARG A 510 29.41 3.09 -26.27
C ARG A 510 28.45 1.97 -25.89
N ARG A 511 28.17 1.04 -26.79
CA ARG A 511 27.22 -0.06 -26.57
C ARG A 511 27.68 -1.02 -25.46
N LEU A 512 29.00 -1.20 -25.30
CA LEU A 512 29.58 -1.99 -24.21
C LEU A 512 29.48 -1.28 -22.86
N LEU A 513 29.74 0.03 -22.79
CA LEU A 513 29.56 0.81 -21.57
C LEU A 513 28.07 0.88 -21.16
N GLU A 514 27.15 1.06 -22.11
CA GLU A 514 25.71 0.98 -21.85
C GLU A 514 25.31 -0.41 -21.28
N ARG A 515 25.84 -1.50 -21.85
CA ARG A 515 25.61 -2.86 -21.33
C ARG A 515 26.18 -3.05 -19.93
N LEU A 516 27.38 -2.53 -19.67
CA LEU A 516 28.00 -2.58 -18.35
C LEU A 516 27.14 -1.85 -17.32
N VAL A 517 26.71 -0.62 -17.60
CA VAL A 517 25.84 0.15 -16.70
C VAL A 517 24.53 -0.59 -16.43
N LEU A 518 23.92 -1.21 -17.45
CA LEU A 518 22.74 -2.06 -17.29
C LEU A 518 23.01 -3.31 -16.44
N GLN A 519 24.16 -3.96 -16.59
CA GLN A 519 24.53 -5.11 -15.78
C GLN A 519 24.77 -4.71 -14.32
N LEU A 520 25.53 -3.64 -14.08
CA LEU A 520 25.78 -3.10 -12.74
C LEU A 520 24.46 -2.69 -12.07
N SER A 521 23.56 -2.07 -12.84
CA SER A 521 22.23 -1.69 -12.37
C SER A 521 21.40 -2.91 -11.93
N ARG A 522 21.42 -4.02 -12.70
CA ARG A 522 20.78 -5.29 -12.31
C ARG A 522 21.41 -5.91 -11.06
N GLU A 523 22.74 -5.85 -10.94
CA GLU A 523 23.46 -6.36 -9.77
C GLU A 523 23.09 -5.57 -8.50
N CYS A 524 22.96 -4.24 -8.58
CA CYS A 524 22.46 -3.38 -7.48
C CYS A 524 21.02 -3.73 -7.10
N GLN A 525 20.13 -3.81 -8.10
CA GLN A 525 18.72 -4.10 -7.87
C GLN A 525 18.51 -5.46 -7.19
N ALA A 526 19.24 -6.50 -7.61
CA ALA A 526 19.17 -7.82 -6.98
C ALA A 526 19.64 -7.79 -5.52
N ARG A 527 20.74 -7.06 -5.22
CA ARG A 527 21.23 -6.86 -3.83
C ARG A 527 20.15 -6.23 -2.94
N GLU A 528 19.55 -5.15 -3.42
CA GLU A 528 18.55 -4.38 -2.68
C GLU A 528 17.29 -5.21 -2.43
N ILE A 529 16.79 -5.91 -3.46
CA ILE A 529 15.65 -6.83 -3.35
C ILE A 529 15.93 -7.93 -2.31
N ASP A 530 17.13 -8.52 -2.29
CA ASP A 530 17.48 -9.57 -1.33
C ASP A 530 17.57 -9.05 0.11
N LEU A 531 18.09 -7.84 0.32
CA LEU A 531 18.09 -7.18 1.63
C LEU A 531 16.67 -6.86 2.10
N LEU A 532 15.82 -6.37 1.20
CA LEU A 532 14.42 -6.13 1.50
C LEU A 532 13.72 -7.44 1.92
N ARG A 533 13.93 -8.54 1.18
CA ARG A 533 13.40 -9.89 1.51
C ARG A 533 13.86 -10.38 2.88
N ALA A 534 15.16 -10.26 3.17
CA ALA A 534 15.70 -10.61 4.47
C ALA A 534 15.02 -9.78 5.57
N SER A 535 14.96 -8.46 5.40
CA SER A 535 14.32 -7.58 6.37
C SER A 535 12.80 -7.77 6.51
N SER A 536 12.13 -8.45 5.57
CA SER A 536 10.70 -8.80 5.66
C SER A 536 10.41 -9.97 6.61
N THR A 537 11.38 -10.86 6.81
CA THR A 537 11.12 -12.20 7.37
C THR A 537 12.09 -12.58 8.49
N VAL A 538 13.26 -11.96 8.53
CA VAL A 538 14.33 -12.24 9.47
C VAL A 538 14.23 -11.31 10.66
N TYR A 539 14.28 -11.90 11.86
CA TYR A 539 14.50 -11.20 13.11
C TYR A 539 15.90 -11.52 13.62
N LEU A 540 16.57 -10.54 14.23
CA LEU A 540 17.97 -10.64 14.67
C LEU A 540 18.06 -10.32 16.16
N SER A 541 19.06 -10.87 16.83
CA SER A 541 19.53 -10.27 18.10
C SER A 541 20.48 -9.10 17.84
N VAL A 542 20.71 -8.26 18.84
CA VAL A 542 21.69 -7.15 18.76
C VAL A 542 23.08 -7.66 18.39
N GLU A 543 23.52 -8.79 18.94
CA GLU A 543 24.83 -9.38 18.62
C GLU A 543 24.88 -9.87 17.16
N GLN A 544 23.79 -10.45 16.65
CA GLN A 544 23.72 -10.87 15.25
C GLN A 544 23.71 -9.69 14.29
N LEU A 545 23.01 -8.59 14.65
CA LEU A 545 23.09 -7.35 13.88
C LEU A 545 24.51 -6.77 13.96
N ALA A 546 25.17 -6.78 15.12
CA ALA A 546 26.56 -6.35 15.26
C ALA A 546 27.52 -7.18 14.38
N LYS A 547 27.36 -8.50 14.33
CA LYS A 547 28.12 -9.37 13.40
C LYS A 547 27.92 -8.95 11.94
N LEU A 548 26.68 -8.63 11.56
CA LEU A 548 26.36 -8.15 10.21
C LEU A 548 27.06 -6.81 9.94
N LEU A 549 27.03 -5.87 10.88
CA LEU A 549 27.74 -4.61 10.76
C LEU A 549 29.24 -4.82 10.59
N ARG A 550 29.87 -5.64 11.45
CA ARG A 550 31.32 -5.97 11.38
C ARG A 550 31.73 -6.60 10.05
N ALA A 551 30.84 -7.33 9.39
CA ALA A 551 31.09 -7.90 8.08
C ALA A 551 30.88 -6.89 6.92
N SER A 552 30.07 -5.84 7.14
CA SER A 552 29.72 -4.83 6.14
C SER A 552 30.74 -3.69 6.05
N ARG A 553 30.66 -2.91 4.96
CA ARG A 553 31.52 -1.74 4.71
C ARG A 553 31.21 -0.60 5.70
N GLU A 554 32.24 0.04 6.22
CA GLU A 554 32.14 1.25 7.05
C GLU A 554 31.40 2.40 6.33
N GLY A 555 30.71 3.22 7.12
CA GLY A 555 30.00 4.42 6.68
C GLY A 555 28.50 4.21 6.47
N THR A 556 28.03 4.55 5.27
CA THR A 556 26.59 4.64 4.97
C THR A 556 25.89 3.28 5.02
N ASP A 557 26.57 2.21 4.61
CA ASP A 557 25.96 0.87 4.51
C ASP A 557 25.59 0.33 5.89
N ARG A 558 26.47 0.51 6.90
CA ARG A 558 26.19 0.16 8.30
C ARG A 558 25.01 0.94 8.85
N THR A 559 24.90 2.23 8.53
CA THR A 559 23.77 3.06 8.97
C THR A 559 22.45 2.55 8.38
N GLU A 560 22.42 2.23 7.07
CA GLU A 560 21.22 1.68 6.42
C GLU A 560 20.81 0.33 7.01
N LEU A 561 21.77 -0.55 7.30
CA LEU A 561 21.50 -1.85 7.92
C LEU A 561 20.90 -1.69 9.33
N VAL A 562 21.39 -0.75 10.12
CA VAL A 562 20.82 -0.43 11.43
C VAL A 562 19.39 0.07 11.29
N VAL A 563 19.12 0.99 10.35
CA VAL A 563 17.77 1.52 10.12
C VAL A 563 16.82 0.40 9.67
N LEU A 564 17.23 -0.39 8.67
CA LEU A 564 16.44 -1.45 8.08
C LEU A 564 16.08 -2.53 9.11
N PHE A 565 17.03 -2.94 9.95
CA PHE A 565 16.81 -4.01 10.94
C PHE A 565 16.40 -3.50 12.33
N TYR A 566 16.28 -2.19 12.55
CA TYR A 566 15.93 -1.61 13.85
C TYR A 566 14.68 -2.25 14.48
N ARG A 567 13.60 -2.39 13.71
CA ARG A 567 12.32 -3.04 14.13
C ARG A 567 12.31 -4.57 13.98
N ARG A 568 13.46 -5.16 13.66
CA ARG A 568 13.66 -6.61 13.56
C ARG A 568 14.56 -7.14 14.66
N VAL A 569 15.02 -6.29 15.58
CA VAL A 569 15.79 -6.70 16.74
C VAL A 569 14.88 -7.28 17.81
N VAL A 570 15.10 -8.53 18.24
CA VAL A 570 14.26 -9.20 19.25
C VAL A 570 14.58 -8.77 20.68
N ASP A 571 15.83 -8.40 20.96
CA ASP A 571 16.33 -7.95 22.26
C ASP A 571 16.59 -6.44 22.27
N GLU A 572 15.55 -5.66 21.96
CA GLU A 572 15.61 -4.19 21.82
C GLU A 572 16.22 -3.48 23.04
N THR A 573 16.16 -4.08 24.23
CA THR A 573 16.75 -3.55 25.47
C THR A 573 18.28 -3.48 25.45
N ASN A 574 18.93 -4.14 24.49
CA ASN A 574 20.37 -4.15 24.31
C ASN A 574 20.84 -3.20 23.19
N LEU A 575 19.95 -2.41 22.58
CA LEU A 575 20.30 -1.54 21.44
C LEU A 575 21.40 -0.52 21.76
N ASP A 576 21.59 -0.15 23.03
CA ASP A 576 22.71 0.69 23.48
C ASP A 576 24.08 0.04 23.21
N LYS A 577 24.17 -1.30 23.23
CA LYS A 577 25.40 -2.02 22.90
C LYS A 577 25.76 -1.86 21.42
N LEU A 578 24.76 -1.77 20.54
CA LEU A 578 24.97 -1.54 19.11
C LEU A 578 25.60 -0.17 18.84
N ALA A 579 25.31 0.83 19.67
CA ALA A 579 25.91 2.16 19.54
C ALA A 579 27.44 2.16 19.73
N LYS A 580 28.00 1.15 20.41
CA LYS A 580 29.45 0.99 20.60
C LYS A 580 30.16 0.38 19.39
N GLU A 581 29.40 -0.26 18.50
CA GLU A 581 29.92 -0.83 17.26
C GLU A 581 29.94 0.22 16.13
N LEU A 582 29.24 1.34 16.28
CA LEU A 582 29.14 2.39 15.27
C LEU A 582 30.13 3.53 15.56
N ASP A 583 30.78 4.04 14.52
CA ASP A 583 31.59 5.25 14.66
C ASP A 583 30.71 6.48 14.90
N ALA A 584 31.27 7.55 15.48
CA ALA A 584 30.55 8.79 15.78
C ALA A 584 29.67 9.34 14.62
N PRO A 585 30.13 9.42 13.35
CA PRO A 585 29.28 9.86 12.25
C PRO A 585 28.16 8.87 11.92
N GLU A 586 28.40 7.57 12.01
CA GLU A 586 27.40 6.52 11.76
C GLU A 586 26.29 6.55 12.82
N LEU A 587 26.68 6.63 14.10
CA LEU A 587 25.75 6.74 15.21
C LEU A 587 24.92 8.02 15.14
N ALA A 588 25.54 9.15 14.77
CA ALA A 588 24.83 10.40 14.57
C ALA A 588 23.83 10.33 13.41
N ALA A 589 24.18 9.66 12.31
CA ALA A 589 23.27 9.43 11.18
C ALA A 589 22.11 8.50 11.56
N ALA A 590 22.38 7.39 12.27
CA ALA A 590 21.35 6.47 12.74
C ALA A 590 20.37 7.14 13.72
N LYS A 591 20.89 7.94 14.68
CA LYS A 591 20.06 8.71 15.62
C LYS A 591 19.21 9.77 14.93
N ARG A 592 19.70 10.41 13.86
CA ARG A 592 18.93 11.38 13.09
C ARG A 592 17.73 10.74 12.38
N ARG A 593 17.87 9.49 11.93
CA ARG A 593 16.84 8.78 11.16
C ARG A 593 15.87 7.98 12.03
N LEU A 594 16.35 7.38 13.11
CA LEU A 594 15.55 6.57 14.03
C LEU A 594 15.02 7.35 15.25
N GLY A 595 15.56 8.55 15.49
CA GLY A 595 15.31 9.37 16.67
C GLY A 595 16.39 9.18 17.76
N GLN A 596 16.63 10.24 18.55
CA GLN A 596 17.63 10.23 19.64
C GLN A 596 17.38 9.14 20.70
N ALA A 597 16.11 8.81 20.96
CA ALA A 597 15.73 7.79 21.93
C ALA A 597 15.92 6.34 21.44
N ALA A 598 16.24 6.13 20.15
CA ALA A 598 16.31 4.78 19.57
C ALA A 598 17.36 3.87 20.24
N PHE A 599 18.45 4.45 20.74
CA PHE A 599 19.57 3.76 21.40
C PHE A 599 19.63 4.02 22.91
N PHE A 600 18.60 4.66 23.48
CA PHE A 600 18.60 4.99 24.90
C PHE A 600 18.18 3.79 25.74
N ASN A 601 19.00 3.40 26.72
CA ASN A 601 18.70 2.34 27.67
C ASN A 601 18.57 2.93 29.08
N PRO A 602 17.38 2.93 29.71
CA PRO A 602 17.21 3.54 31.04
C PRO A 602 17.89 2.74 32.16
N VAL A 603 18.33 1.49 31.90
CA VAL A 603 19.14 0.69 32.83
C VAL A 603 20.63 1.03 32.72
N HIS A 604 21.04 1.60 31.58
CA HIS A 604 22.39 2.08 31.27
C HIS A 604 22.35 3.48 30.62
N PRO A 605 21.86 4.51 31.34
CA PRO A 605 21.65 5.86 30.78
C PRO A 605 22.95 6.67 30.61
N ASP A 606 24.11 6.08 30.90
CA ASP A 606 25.40 6.78 30.91
C ASP A 606 25.76 7.33 29.53
N GLY A 607 26.16 8.60 29.47
CA GLY A 607 26.57 9.22 28.22
C GLY A 607 26.32 10.72 28.16
N SER A 608 26.73 11.33 27.04
CA SER A 608 26.47 12.75 26.76
C SER A 608 25.31 12.89 25.79
N TYR A 609 24.41 13.82 26.09
CA TYR A 609 23.18 14.08 25.36
C TYR A 609 23.13 15.53 24.92
N THR A 610 22.57 15.78 23.75
CA THR A 610 22.26 17.11 23.23
C THR A 610 20.88 17.03 22.62
N LEU A 611 19.91 17.68 23.27
CA LEU A 611 18.48 17.48 23.06
C LEU A 611 17.83 18.81 22.69
N ASP A 612 17.22 18.89 21.52
CA ASP A 612 16.38 20.01 21.11
C ASP A 612 14.97 19.85 21.72
N LEU A 613 14.68 20.66 22.73
CA LEU A 613 13.42 20.63 23.47
C LEU A 613 12.21 21.06 22.61
N SER A 614 12.43 21.64 21.43
CA SER A 614 11.36 21.89 20.45
C SER A 614 10.86 20.61 19.79
N VAL A 615 11.69 19.56 19.79
CA VAL A 615 11.35 18.22 19.33
C VAL A 615 10.69 17.45 20.50
N PRO A 616 9.41 17.05 20.40
CA PRO A 616 8.70 16.39 21.50
C PRO A 616 9.36 15.11 22.00
N GLU A 617 10.00 14.34 21.09
CA GLU A 617 10.71 13.10 21.43
C GLU A 617 11.97 13.37 22.27
N GLU A 618 12.78 14.35 21.87
CA GLU A 618 13.99 14.73 22.61
C GLU A 618 13.64 15.39 23.95
N ARG A 619 12.54 16.15 24.00
CA ARG A 619 11.98 16.65 25.25
C ARG A 619 11.50 15.52 26.17
N GLY A 620 10.90 14.46 25.61
CA GLY A 620 10.53 13.26 26.36
C GLY A 620 11.75 12.52 26.93
N LEU A 621 12.83 12.42 26.16
CA LEU A 621 14.11 11.88 26.63
C LEU A 621 14.73 12.75 27.74
N ALA A 622 14.64 14.08 27.63
CA ALA A 622 15.05 14.99 28.69
C ALA A 622 14.24 14.76 29.98
N CYS A 623 12.91 14.62 29.89
CA CYS A 623 12.05 14.25 31.04
C CYS A 623 12.52 12.95 31.69
N LEU A 624 12.86 11.94 30.88
CA LEU A 624 13.32 10.63 31.35
C LEU A 624 14.62 10.74 32.15
N LEU A 625 15.63 11.40 31.59
CA LEU A 625 16.93 11.60 32.24
C LEU A 625 16.79 12.35 33.57
N LEU A 626 15.98 13.41 33.60
CA LEU A 626 15.67 14.15 34.83
C LEU A 626 14.92 13.30 35.86
N THR A 627 13.97 12.46 35.41
CA THR A 627 13.21 11.57 36.28
C THR A 627 14.11 10.50 36.90
N LEU A 628 15.04 9.93 36.12
CA LEU A 628 16.04 8.98 36.61
C LEU A 628 16.96 9.61 37.65
N ASP A 629 17.41 10.85 37.41
CA ASP A 629 18.27 11.59 38.33
C ASP A 629 17.59 11.83 39.69
N MET A 630 16.38 12.43 39.67
CA MET A 630 15.61 12.75 40.87
C MET A 630 15.24 11.53 41.72
N ARG A 631 14.98 10.39 41.08
CA ARG A 631 14.56 9.16 41.74
C ARG A 631 15.71 8.19 41.99
N SER A 632 16.95 8.63 41.82
CA SER A 632 18.15 7.84 42.11
C SER A 632 18.33 7.63 43.63
N LYS A 633 18.85 6.47 44.04
CA LYS A 633 18.85 6.00 45.44
C LYS A 633 19.78 6.76 46.41
N LYS A 634 20.65 7.65 45.93
CA LYS A 634 21.75 8.22 46.75
C LYS A 634 21.78 9.75 46.88
N GLY A 635 20.81 10.48 46.31
CA GLY A 635 20.69 11.93 46.50
C GLY A 635 21.83 12.79 45.94
N ALA A 636 22.82 12.19 45.27
CA ALA A 636 23.78 12.90 44.43
C ALA A 636 23.25 12.89 42.99
N SER A 637 23.28 14.06 42.34
CA SER A 637 22.86 14.14 40.93
C SER A 637 23.84 13.36 40.06
N CYS A 638 23.31 12.48 39.23
CA CYS A 638 23.98 11.81 38.12
C CYS A 638 24.16 12.74 36.91
N LEU A 639 23.53 13.91 36.91
CA LEU A 639 23.59 14.88 35.81
C LEU A 639 24.72 15.89 36.00
N HIS A 640 25.50 16.09 34.94
CA HIS A 640 26.66 16.97 34.91
C HIS A 640 26.69 17.77 33.60
N ALA A 641 27.49 18.84 33.57
CA ALA A 641 27.71 19.68 32.38
C ALA A 641 26.42 20.17 31.71
N ILE A 642 25.41 20.53 32.52
CA ILE A 642 24.09 20.92 32.03
C ILE A 642 24.14 22.33 31.43
N ARG A 643 23.80 22.42 30.15
CA ARG A 643 23.75 23.67 29.38
C ARG A 643 22.43 23.79 28.63
N LEU A 644 21.83 24.98 28.68
CA LEU A 644 20.69 25.34 27.83
C LEU A 644 21.10 26.46 26.88
N ASN A 645 20.96 26.25 25.57
CA ASN A 645 21.38 27.19 24.52
C ASN A 645 22.85 27.65 24.70
N ALA A 646 23.73 26.68 25.02
CA ALA A 646 25.15 26.88 25.30
C ALA A 646 25.49 27.70 26.57
N ALA A 647 24.51 28.05 27.41
CA ALA A 647 24.73 28.64 28.73
C ALA A 647 24.64 27.57 29.82
N ASP A 648 25.60 27.54 30.75
CA ASP A 648 25.55 26.66 31.92
C ASP A 648 24.36 27.06 32.82
N ILE A 649 23.60 26.07 33.29
CA ILE A 649 22.41 26.29 34.12
C ILE A 649 22.38 25.34 35.33
N GLU A 650 21.74 25.77 36.41
CA GLU A 650 21.32 24.89 37.50
C GLU A 650 19.92 24.35 37.19
N LEU A 651 19.71 23.04 37.35
CA LEU A 651 18.43 22.39 37.06
C LEU A 651 17.35 22.77 38.10
N PRO A 652 16.25 23.42 37.68
CA PRO A 652 15.12 23.68 38.57
C PRO A 652 14.40 22.38 38.98
N SER A 653 13.99 22.28 40.24
CA SER A 653 13.37 21.08 40.80
C SER A 653 12.00 20.71 40.20
N ASN A 654 11.35 21.61 39.48
CA ASN A 654 10.04 21.44 38.83
C ASN A 654 10.11 21.01 37.35
N TRP A 655 11.30 20.94 36.72
CA TRP A 655 11.45 20.65 35.29
C TRP A 655 10.86 19.33 34.76
N PRO A 656 10.80 18.22 35.51
CA PRO A 656 10.10 17.02 35.04
C PRO A 656 8.61 17.25 34.75
N GLN A 657 8.03 18.33 35.28
CA GLN A 657 6.64 18.75 35.08
C GLN A 657 6.54 19.98 34.16
N GLU A 658 7.56 20.86 34.15
CA GLU A 658 7.58 22.14 33.44
C GLU A 658 8.87 22.35 32.61
N LEU A 659 9.19 21.39 31.72
CA LEU A 659 10.30 21.55 30.78
C LEU A 659 10.00 22.66 29.76
N PRO A 660 11.00 23.48 29.38
CA PRO A 660 10.85 24.46 28.32
C PRO A 660 10.34 23.85 27.02
N ALA A 661 9.50 24.60 26.29
CA ALA A 661 8.92 24.13 25.03
C ALA A 661 9.91 24.19 23.85
N ALA A 662 11.05 24.87 23.99
CA ALA A 662 12.08 25.02 22.95
C ALA A 662 13.46 25.33 23.59
N GLY A 663 14.54 25.06 22.83
CA GLY A 663 15.93 25.29 23.23
C GLY A 663 16.78 24.02 23.20
N VAL A 664 18.10 24.15 23.09
CA VAL A 664 19.01 22.99 23.03
C VAL A 664 19.59 22.73 24.41
N LEU A 665 19.22 21.60 25.02
CA LEU A 665 19.68 21.11 26.31
C LEU A 665 20.84 20.11 26.10
N ALA A 666 22.05 20.47 26.48
CA ALA A 666 23.19 19.56 26.54
C ALA A 666 23.43 19.13 28.00
N LEU A 667 23.64 17.84 28.24
CA LEU A 667 23.92 17.29 29.58
C LEU A 667 24.69 15.98 29.47
N SER A 668 25.42 15.62 30.52
CA SER A 668 26.06 14.31 30.67
C SER A 668 25.45 13.57 31.85
N TYR A 669 25.10 12.29 31.67
CA TYR A 669 24.59 11.43 32.72
C TYR A 669 25.67 10.42 33.10
N GLU A 670 26.00 10.32 34.39
CA GLU A 670 26.99 9.38 34.93
C GLU A 670 26.45 8.75 36.21
N THR A 671 26.25 7.43 36.16
CA THR A 671 25.54 6.70 37.21
C THR A 671 26.34 6.58 38.51
N ASN A 672 27.68 6.75 38.53
CA ASN A 672 28.57 6.84 39.72
C ASN A 672 28.17 5.98 40.95
N GLY A 673 27.65 4.76 40.73
CA GLY A 673 27.16 3.87 41.80
C GLY A 673 25.82 4.24 42.47
N ALA A 674 25.08 5.20 41.90
CA ALA A 674 23.74 5.69 42.25
C ALA A 674 22.68 5.20 41.23
N ARG A 675 22.67 3.88 40.95
CA ARG A 675 21.76 3.30 39.96
C ARG A 675 20.29 3.42 40.40
N ALA A 676 19.43 3.83 39.47
CA ALA A 676 17.98 3.73 39.63
C ALA A 676 17.55 2.30 39.96
N SER A 677 16.43 2.12 40.67
CA SER A 677 15.90 0.78 40.91
C SER A 677 15.50 0.13 39.58
N GLU A 678 15.74 -1.17 39.46
CA GLU A 678 15.35 -1.93 38.28
C GLU A 678 13.84 -1.79 38.00
N ALA A 679 13.01 -1.80 39.06
CA ALA A 679 11.58 -1.52 38.98
C ALA A 679 11.23 -0.14 38.38
N LEU A 680 11.99 0.91 38.70
CA LEU A 680 11.79 2.24 38.11
C LEU A 680 12.19 2.25 36.63
N CYS A 681 13.32 1.63 36.28
CA CYS A 681 13.74 1.50 34.89
C CYS A 681 12.67 0.76 34.07
N HIS A 682 12.07 -0.30 34.62
CA HIS A 682 10.96 -1.02 33.98
C HIS A 682 9.68 -0.18 33.83
N GLU A 683 9.32 0.61 34.85
CA GLU A 683 8.18 1.53 34.78
C GLU A 683 8.38 2.55 33.65
N LEU A 684 9.57 3.14 33.58
CA LEU A 684 9.93 4.15 32.57
C LEU A 684 10.05 3.56 31.17
N ASP A 685 10.62 2.35 31.05
CA ASP A 685 10.67 1.56 29.81
C ASP A 685 9.26 1.35 29.25
N ARG A 686 8.31 0.90 30.09
CA ARG A 686 6.92 0.68 29.68
C ARG A 686 6.21 1.99 29.34
N LYS A 687 6.39 3.03 30.16
CA LYS A 687 5.65 4.29 30.08
C LYS A 687 6.11 5.21 28.94
N TYR A 688 7.41 5.27 28.66
CA TYR A 688 7.97 6.26 27.73
C TYR A 688 8.63 5.63 26.50
N LEU A 689 9.28 4.47 26.63
CA LEU A 689 9.96 3.80 25.52
C LEU A 689 9.12 2.68 24.88
N GLY A 690 8.08 2.22 25.59
CA GLY A 690 7.21 1.12 25.21
C GLY A 690 7.92 -0.23 25.08
N TRP A 691 8.99 -0.46 25.85
CA TRP A 691 9.77 -1.70 25.83
C TRP A 691 9.13 -2.75 26.77
N ARG A 692 8.98 -4.01 26.30
CA ARG A 692 8.56 -5.16 27.14
C ARG A 692 9.75 -6.10 27.32
N ARG A 693 10.03 -6.52 28.56
CA ARG A 693 11.06 -7.53 28.88
C ARG A 693 10.40 -8.87 29.15
N ALA A 694 10.95 -9.95 28.60
CA ALA A 694 10.44 -11.31 28.76
C ALA A 694 10.51 -11.83 30.21
N ASP A 695 11.40 -11.27 31.04
CA ASP A 695 11.79 -11.89 32.31
C ASP A 695 10.89 -11.55 33.51
N VAL A 696 9.90 -10.65 33.36
CA VAL A 696 9.10 -10.13 34.50
C VAL A 696 7.61 -10.52 34.44
N ASP A 697 7.09 -10.78 33.25
CA ASP A 697 5.66 -11.12 33.07
C ASP A 697 5.33 -12.56 33.47
N ALA A 698 6.34 -13.41 33.72
CA ALA A 698 6.14 -14.74 34.28
C ALA A 698 5.74 -14.72 35.77
N ASN A 699 5.81 -13.56 36.45
CA ASN A 699 5.67 -13.50 37.91
C ASN A 699 4.83 -12.31 38.43
N THR A 700 4.09 -11.60 37.56
CA THR A 700 3.24 -10.47 38.00
C THR A 700 1.76 -10.57 37.61
N ASP A 701 1.34 -11.60 36.86
CA ASP A 701 -0.07 -11.85 36.53
C ASP A 701 -0.67 -13.05 37.32
N ALA A 702 -0.18 -13.32 38.53
CA ALA A 702 -0.70 -14.40 39.37
C ALA A 702 -1.82 -13.99 40.33
N ASP A 703 -2.18 -12.71 40.46
CA ASP A 703 -3.26 -12.26 41.36
C ASP A 703 -4.02 -11.05 40.78
N ALA A 704 -4.94 -11.32 39.85
CA ALA A 704 -6.29 -10.73 39.78
C ALA A 704 -6.94 -11.14 38.44
N ASP A 705 -8.06 -11.86 38.56
CA ASP A 705 -9.04 -12.13 37.51
C ASP A 705 -8.71 -13.24 36.50
N ALA A 706 -8.51 -14.44 37.02
CA ALA A 706 -9.01 -15.65 36.34
C ALA A 706 -10.43 -15.94 36.85
N GLU A 707 -11.45 -15.76 36.01
CA GLU A 707 -12.51 -16.76 35.83
C GLU A 707 -13.43 -16.44 34.64
N ALA A 708 -13.69 -17.50 33.85
CA ALA A 708 -14.79 -17.68 32.90
C ALA A 708 -14.72 -16.97 31.52
N THR A 709 -13.99 -17.56 30.57
CA THR A 709 -14.56 -18.42 29.50
C THR A 709 -13.53 -18.64 28.39
N CYS A 710 -12.89 -19.82 28.40
CA CYS A 710 -12.12 -20.33 27.27
C CYS A 710 -12.41 -21.82 27.10
N GLU A 711 -13.50 -22.12 26.39
CA GLU A 711 -13.78 -23.43 25.81
C GLU A 711 -14.36 -23.24 24.39
N SER A 712 -13.58 -22.64 23.47
CA SER A 712 -13.75 -22.85 22.02
C SER A 712 -12.64 -22.14 21.21
N ALA A 713 -11.38 -22.53 21.38
CA ALA A 713 -10.31 -22.14 20.44
C ALA A 713 -9.15 -23.16 20.39
N LYS A 714 -9.42 -24.43 20.71
CA LYS A 714 -8.50 -25.55 20.46
C LYS A 714 -9.04 -26.40 19.32
N GLU A 715 -8.91 -25.89 18.10
CA GLU A 715 -8.86 -26.66 16.85
C GLU A 715 -8.65 -25.65 15.71
N GLY A 716 -7.42 -25.58 15.18
CA GLY A 716 -7.08 -24.66 14.07
C GLY A 716 -5.64 -24.15 14.01
N ALA A 717 -4.78 -24.45 15.00
CA ALA A 717 -3.38 -24.02 15.02
C ALA A 717 -2.36 -25.17 14.88
N SER A 718 -2.71 -26.25 14.16
CA SER A 718 -1.74 -27.25 13.70
C SER A 718 -1.52 -27.08 12.20
N GLY A 719 -0.66 -26.15 11.82
CA GLY A 719 -0.36 -25.89 10.40
C GLY A 719 0.67 -24.82 10.09
N ALA A 720 1.15 -24.06 11.09
CA ALA A 720 2.25 -23.11 10.89
C ALA A 720 3.59 -23.82 11.12
N GLN A 721 4.12 -24.48 10.09
CA GLN A 721 5.57 -24.71 10.04
C GLN A 721 6.28 -23.35 9.89
N PRO A 722 7.48 -23.17 10.49
CA PRO A 722 8.24 -21.93 10.34
C PRO A 722 8.67 -21.76 8.87
N PHE A 723 8.00 -20.83 8.18
CA PHE A 723 8.20 -20.52 6.75
C PHE A 723 9.59 -19.94 6.42
N GLY A 724 10.40 -19.55 7.42
CA GLY A 724 11.70 -18.89 7.21
C GLY A 724 12.71 -19.74 6.44
N SER A 725 12.77 -21.05 6.71
CA SER A 725 13.84 -21.88 6.13
C SER A 725 13.59 -22.31 4.67
N LYS A 726 12.35 -22.26 4.18
CA LYS A 726 12.00 -22.74 2.81
C LYS A 726 12.10 -21.62 1.78
N ALA A 727 11.76 -20.39 2.16
CA ALA A 727 11.89 -19.20 1.31
C ALA A 727 13.38 -18.86 1.06
N LEU A 728 14.21 -18.88 2.12
CA LEU A 728 15.65 -18.72 2.00
C LEU A 728 16.24 -19.83 1.11
N ARG A 729 15.88 -21.10 1.34
CA ARG A 729 16.34 -22.24 0.52
C ARG A 729 15.88 -22.22 -0.95
N SER A 730 14.67 -21.73 -1.24
CA SER A 730 14.17 -21.54 -2.62
C SER A 730 14.95 -20.43 -3.34
N ALA A 731 15.23 -19.31 -2.65
CA ALA A 731 16.08 -18.24 -3.16
C ALA A 731 17.54 -18.71 -3.36
N LEU A 732 18.02 -19.61 -2.50
CA LEU A 732 19.38 -20.15 -2.56
C LEU A 732 19.60 -21.04 -3.79
N ALA A 733 18.66 -21.95 -4.09
CA ALA A 733 18.76 -22.93 -5.18
C ALA A 733 18.68 -22.35 -6.60
N ARG A 734 18.15 -21.13 -6.79
CA ARG A 734 17.92 -20.53 -8.12
C ARG A 734 19.11 -19.76 -8.70
N LEU A 735 20.09 -19.38 -7.87
CA LEU A 735 21.33 -18.76 -8.39
C LEU A 735 22.25 -19.77 -9.10
N GLU A 736 22.24 -21.04 -8.68
CA GLU A 736 22.98 -22.10 -9.38
C GLU A 736 22.47 -22.31 -10.82
N VAL A 737 21.21 -21.95 -11.10
CA VAL A 737 20.60 -22.04 -12.43
C VAL A 737 20.87 -20.77 -13.26
N ALA A 738 20.83 -19.58 -12.65
CA ALA A 738 21.08 -18.31 -13.35
C ALA A 738 22.54 -18.13 -13.79
N GLU A 739 23.51 -18.69 -13.05
CA GLU A 739 24.92 -18.77 -13.49
C GLU A 739 25.14 -19.79 -14.62
N GLY A 740 24.24 -20.76 -14.79
CA GLY A 740 24.32 -21.81 -15.82
C GLY A 740 23.61 -21.50 -17.14
N GLU A 741 22.58 -20.64 -17.15
CA GLU A 741 21.77 -20.38 -18.35
C GLU A 741 22.21 -19.17 -19.21
N ALA A 742 23.21 -18.39 -18.76
CA ALA A 742 23.72 -17.25 -19.52
C ALA A 742 24.58 -17.61 -20.77
N PHE A 743 24.80 -18.90 -21.06
CA PHE A 743 25.67 -19.36 -22.15
C PHE A 743 25.05 -20.46 -23.02
N LYS A 744 23.93 -20.17 -23.70
CA LYS A 744 23.52 -20.91 -24.92
C LYS A 744 22.82 -20.01 -25.95
N GLU A 745 23.49 -18.98 -26.45
CA GLU A 745 23.22 -18.46 -27.79
C GLU A 745 24.31 -18.98 -28.74
N LYS A 746 23.94 -19.89 -29.66
CA LYS A 746 24.80 -20.33 -30.75
C LYS A 746 24.93 -19.18 -31.77
N PRO A 747 26.13 -18.81 -32.24
CA PRO A 747 26.27 -17.96 -33.40
C PRO A 747 26.09 -18.80 -34.68
N ALA A 748 25.08 -18.47 -35.49
CA ALA A 748 25.02 -18.93 -36.88
C ALA A 748 25.92 -18.02 -37.72
N LEU A 749 27.15 -18.47 -37.98
CA LEU A 749 28.04 -17.94 -39.00
C LEU A 749 27.68 -18.62 -40.33
N ASP A 750 27.05 -17.88 -41.25
CA ASP A 750 27.05 -18.25 -42.67
C ASP A 750 27.82 -17.18 -43.46
N ALA A 751 29.03 -17.57 -43.87
CA ALA A 751 29.83 -16.88 -44.85
C ALA A 751 29.26 -17.14 -46.25
N ARG A 752 28.94 -16.09 -47.00
CA ARG A 752 28.89 -16.14 -48.47
C ARG A 752 29.61 -14.93 -49.06
N GLY A 753 30.90 -15.12 -49.32
CA GLY A 753 31.64 -14.39 -50.34
C GLY A 753 31.19 -14.86 -51.73
N GLY A 754 31.05 -13.91 -52.64
CA GLY A 754 30.45 -14.13 -53.96
C GLY A 754 31.36 -14.78 -55.00
N SER A 755 30.73 -15.24 -56.07
CA SER A 755 31.18 -15.05 -57.45
C SER A 755 30.09 -15.50 -58.43
N GLY A 756 29.93 -14.76 -59.53
CA GLY A 756 29.44 -15.30 -60.80
C GLY A 756 28.02 -14.96 -61.24
N GLY A 757 27.90 -13.95 -62.11
CA GLY A 757 27.17 -14.13 -63.38
C GLY A 757 25.78 -13.53 -63.52
N GLY A 758 25.71 -12.39 -64.22
CA GLY A 758 24.95 -12.32 -65.48
C GLY A 758 23.50 -11.79 -65.45
N GLN A 759 23.37 -10.53 -65.88
CA GLN A 759 22.37 -9.99 -66.83
C GLN A 759 20.85 -10.17 -66.59
N ALA A 760 20.18 -9.02 -66.42
CA ALA A 760 19.09 -8.50 -67.28
C ALA A 760 17.68 -8.96 -66.83
N ASP A 761 16.61 -8.17 -66.76
CA ASP A 761 16.23 -6.87 -67.31
C ASP A 761 15.18 -6.17 -66.39
N ALA A 762 14.83 -4.93 -66.75
CA ALA A 762 13.71 -4.13 -66.25
C ALA A 762 12.35 -4.91 -66.26
N GLU A 763 11.29 -4.59 -65.50
CA GLU A 763 10.47 -3.38 -65.52
C GLU A 763 9.41 -3.39 -64.38
N ARG A 764 9.05 -2.18 -63.94
CA ARG A 764 7.74 -1.62 -63.50
C ARG A 764 6.53 -2.53 -63.13
N GLY A 765 5.77 -2.02 -62.15
CA GLY A 765 4.30 -2.15 -62.03
C GLY A 765 3.88 -2.51 -60.60
N ASP A 766 3.60 -1.57 -59.70
CA ASP A 766 2.34 -0.81 -59.51
C ASP A 766 1.11 -1.68 -59.11
N ARG A 767 0.59 -1.36 -57.91
CA ARG A 767 -0.78 -1.51 -57.37
C ARG A 767 -1.36 -2.86 -56.88
N ALA A 768 -1.86 -2.73 -55.64
CA ALA A 768 -3.15 -3.16 -55.08
C ALA A 768 -3.27 -4.57 -54.48
N GLY A 769 -3.75 -4.56 -53.23
CA GLY A 769 -4.09 -5.70 -52.39
C GLY A 769 -4.14 -5.25 -50.93
#